data_AF-A0A0N1II70-F1
#
_entry.id   AF-A0A0N1II70-F1
#
_cell.length_a   1.000
_cell.length_b   1.000
_cell.length_c   1.000
_cell.angle_alpha   90.00
_cell.angle_beta   90.00
_cell.angle_gamma   90.00
#
_symmetry.space_group_name_H-M   'P 1'
#
loop_
_entity.id
_entity.type
_entity.pdbx_description
1 polymer ?
#
loop_
_entity_poly.entity_id
_entity_poly.type
_entity_poly.pdbx_seq_one_letter_code
_entity_poly.pdbx_strand_id
1 'polypeptide(L)'
;MFEYPQFVRISLNDEIAKTKYPQYGLYAYSEGRFTEKTRKMWFDGIPVLFLPGNSGSHMQARSLASVALRKAISKGYDYHFDFFTISYNEELSAFSGSVLEGQSEFAAMSVSQILCLYKSNKSVPTSVIIIGHSMGGLIAKSLLSHPITINSVNIIITLASPLHVPVVNFDIIMNNFYNKLECQWKFCLSNDEDLKQKKMIISFGSGPRDILVPPVYTSVGESTVNSLNALTTAVPGVWVSPDHVSMVWCKQLVMAINRYLFDIIDTNTTQITENPQLLMAKARLYFKANRSMTLSPDIVRSEVILPADAFWYEDNRRNYQINRPNIDKVTFLMIRLVKFPQNRFVAIETVNVNDKDWIFGCNAKFTHNTYRHCKQATSLSELSRWSGSANESERRKLATVDLQDLMQTHPDWSHVVVRVSPTKKPVTLNVDINDYYSRKIDIKPPIFGSMTIKQETEPNAIYYELVIKDMVFVHQAYLLYVEPISSCQSKQYHVSAEFHVPWAENYEYHHYFTHLKRSPMKLRLFKSNPNYTLDASADAVRVTLLLDPKCTYTISISASWYLRLGEMVRNYSSVLFPYVAAILLLATRSNMIKLNMHGMCLSVHQALLCKHSEALYAIALFGIIGMAFTISASWYLRLGEMVRNYSSVLFPYVAAILLLATRSNMINLNMHGMCLSVHQALLCKHSEALYAIALFGIIGMAFTYIPSYLDEIVTLNNQELLYFGRSLLVVGTYYAAMGIVFVVHAAILAVIVFSSQLAYRFFLRIFWRGGGNIAENVATGLRKLPIVVTLTMGFITLSCGAAALALGAAFYAFMISKMYEDYLEDYVYKLMAIIGSRICKLFSSKRPKENSELLSIDSKNDKENKEETKPESNVCQSKEDTKVNDDHDANVDEDLSKLNFHMMMLLLWLIIAIVNVPVLLTWARNFKYNVPLCHDTSYITGSVMTLCSGVIWQMDAPKRNSEYYEAVANIIIPISIIIFVLGPFTMTIVNYGMLFIFTIITVQQLFHLYYDEKNVMVNDDDVKEADASKLSSASVLNNDKNETNDETEEKSEKANETQSEKEKSNNSYADERLNEDVPDECNVCDENRIYKVFKNLRDKFSSVNDM
;
A
#
# COMPACT_ATOMS: atom_id res chain seq x y z
N MET A 1 -3.07 2.47 37.13
CA MET A 1 -1.84 3.28 37.27
C MET A 1 -1.95 4.00 38.60
N PHE A 2 -0.98 3.87 39.50
CA PHE A 2 -1.10 4.39 40.87
C PHE A 2 -0.14 5.56 41.18
N GLU A 3 0.93 5.75 40.39
CA GLU A 3 1.88 6.87 40.49
C GLU A 3 2.35 7.34 39.10
N TYR A 4 3.03 8.48 39.04
CA TYR A 4 3.53 9.06 37.79
C TYR A 4 4.75 8.29 37.24
N PRO A 5 4.77 7.98 35.92
CA PRO A 5 5.90 7.32 35.29
C PRO A 5 7.09 8.29 35.19
N GLN A 6 8.31 7.77 35.37
CA GLN A 6 9.57 8.50 35.23
C GLN A 6 10.52 7.73 34.31
N PHE A 7 11.19 8.45 33.41
CA PHE A 7 12.18 7.90 32.48
C PHE A 7 13.55 8.52 32.79
N VAL A 8 14.45 7.73 33.36
CA VAL A 8 15.79 8.18 33.78
C VAL A 8 16.78 7.90 32.65
N ARG A 9 17.42 8.95 32.12
CA ARG A 9 18.41 8.80 31.03
C ARG A 9 19.66 8.07 31.52
N ILE A 10 20.16 7.14 30.73
CA ILE A 10 21.38 6.39 30.96
C ILE A 10 22.44 6.86 29.98
N SER A 11 23.62 7.21 30.48
CA SER A 11 24.78 7.53 29.66
C SER A 11 25.38 6.24 29.11
N LEU A 12 25.62 6.19 27.79
CA LEU A 12 26.42 5.13 27.18
C LEU A 12 27.90 5.39 27.44
N ASN A 13 28.69 4.36 27.72
CA ASN A 13 30.14 4.50 27.89
C ASN A 13 30.87 4.64 26.56
N ASP A 14 30.26 4.16 25.48
CA ASP A 14 30.80 4.19 24.13
C ASP A 14 30.80 5.61 23.55
N GLU A 15 31.99 6.18 23.33
CA GLU A 15 32.16 7.50 22.70
C GLU A 15 31.68 7.51 21.24
N ILE A 16 31.72 6.37 20.56
CA ILE A 16 31.22 6.21 19.20
C ILE A 16 29.72 6.39 19.20
N ALA A 17 29.00 5.78 20.16
CA ALA A 17 27.55 5.95 20.26
C ALA A 17 27.14 7.41 20.49
N LYS A 18 27.90 8.16 21.31
CA LYS A 18 27.62 9.58 21.59
C LYS A 18 27.88 10.48 20.39
N THR A 19 28.92 10.18 19.60
CA THR A 19 29.34 11.01 18.47
C THR A 19 28.55 10.67 17.21
N LYS A 20 28.29 9.38 16.97
CA LYS A 20 27.61 8.87 15.77
C LYS A 20 26.08 9.01 15.85
N TYR A 21 25.51 8.86 17.05
CA TYR A 21 24.05 8.89 17.27
C TYR A 21 23.62 9.89 18.37
N PRO A 22 23.97 11.18 18.27
CA PRO A 22 23.66 12.18 19.29
C PRO A 22 22.15 12.39 19.50
N GLN A 23 21.33 12.04 18.50
CA GLN A 23 19.87 12.15 18.53
C GLN A 23 19.19 11.01 19.31
N TYR A 24 19.89 9.92 19.63
CA TYR A 24 19.32 8.78 20.35
C TYR A 24 19.61 8.83 21.85
N GLY A 25 18.81 8.10 22.63
CA GLY A 25 19.03 7.99 24.07
C GLY A 25 18.46 6.72 24.68
N LEU A 26 19.18 6.16 25.65
CA LEU A 26 18.75 5.04 26.48
C LEU A 26 18.14 5.56 27.79
N TYR A 27 17.02 4.97 28.23
CA TYR A 27 16.29 5.36 29.43
C TYR A 27 15.87 4.14 30.24
N ALA A 28 15.81 4.26 31.57
CA ALA A 28 15.18 3.30 32.48
C ALA A 28 13.83 3.82 32.99
N TYR A 29 12.84 2.95 33.03
CA TYR A 29 11.50 3.22 33.56
C TYR A 29 11.45 3.05 35.09
N SER A 30 10.77 3.95 35.79
CA SER A 30 10.50 3.83 37.22
C SER A 30 9.21 4.56 37.63
N GLU A 31 8.68 4.24 38.81
CA GLU A 31 7.52 4.92 39.43
C GLU A 31 7.79 5.20 40.91
N GLY A 32 7.35 6.35 41.40
CA GLY A 32 7.34 6.71 42.83
C GLY A 32 8.70 6.57 43.50
N ARG A 33 8.72 5.88 44.66
CA ARG A 33 9.93 5.71 45.48
C ARG A 33 11.07 4.94 44.79
N PHE A 34 10.78 4.18 43.73
CA PHE A 34 11.80 3.41 43.02
C PHE A 34 12.66 4.29 42.10
N THR A 35 12.19 5.50 41.76
CA THR A 35 12.93 6.43 40.89
C THR A 35 14.26 6.86 41.48
N GLU A 36 14.38 7.02 42.80
CA GLU A 36 15.67 7.35 43.43
C GLU A 36 16.71 6.24 43.25
N LYS A 37 16.28 4.98 43.34
CA LYS A 37 17.14 3.81 43.09
C LYS A 37 17.62 3.79 41.64
N THR A 38 16.71 4.01 40.69
CA THR A 38 17.03 4.09 39.26
C THR A 38 17.98 5.25 38.95
N ARG A 39 17.81 6.42 39.58
CA ARG A 39 18.73 7.58 39.42
C ARG A 39 20.14 7.30 39.91
N LYS A 40 20.30 6.41 40.91
CA LYS A 40 21.59 5.92 41.39
C LYS A 40 22.18 4.81 40.51
N MET A 41 21.50 4.44 39.42
CA MET A 41 21.87 3.33 38.53
C MET A 41 21.98 1.98 39.25
N TRP A 42 21.15 1.77 40.29
CA TRP A 42 21.10 0.52 41.04
C TRP A 42 20.00 -0.39 40.51
N PHE A 43 20.40 -1.44 39.80
CA PHE A 43 19.51 -2.42 39.18
C PHE A 43 19.82 -3.82 39.71
N ASP A 44 18.78 -4.58 40.03
CA ASP A 44 18.86 -5.92 40.64
C ASP A 44 17.73 -6.86 40.17
N GLY A 45 16.94 -6.45 39.19
CA GLY A 45 15.93 -7.26 38.54
C GLY A 45 16.44 -7.94 37.26
N ILE A 46 15.47 -8.35 36.43
CA ILE A 46 15.69 -8.97 35.12
C ILE A 46 15.59 -7.87 34.05
N PRO A 47 16.62 -7.64 33.22
CA PRO A 47 16.62 -6.56 32.24
C PRO A 47 15.69 -6.84 31.06
N VAL A 48 14.82 -5.89 30.75
CA VAL A 48 13.94 -5.89 29.57
C VAL A 48 14.19 -4.60 28.79
N LEU A 49 14.50 -4.69 27.50
CA LEU A 49 14.67 -3.54 26.63
C LEU A 49 13.48 -3.39 25.67
N PHE A 50 12.77 -2.27 25.77
CA PHE A 50 11.68 -1.91 24.86
C PHE A 50 12.18 -1.03 23.70
N LEU A 51 11.90 -1.46 22.47
CA LEU A 51 12.25 -0.75 21.23
C LEU A 51 10.97 -0.18 20.58
N PRO A 52 10.82 1.16 20.49
CA PRO A 52 9.67 1.77 19.85
C PRO A 52 9.74 1.63 18.32
N GLY A 53 8.59 1.84 17.68
CA GLY A 53 8.44 1.75 16.23
C GLY A 53 8.71 3.04 15.46
N ASN A 54 8.25 3.07 14.21
CA ASN A 54 8.26 4.22 13.32
C ASN A 54 7.56 5.43 13.98
N SER A 55 8.25 6.57 14.08
CA SER A 55 7.78 7.75 14.81
C SER A 55 7.34 7.47 16.26
N GLY A 56 7.87 6.41 16.86
CA GLY A 56 7.52 5.95 18.19
C GLY A 56 8.36 6.62 19.28
N SER A 57 7.72 6.89 20.42
CA SER A 57 8.38 7.38 21.63
C SER A 57 8.73 6.23 22.56
N HIS A 58 9.86 6.35 23.26
CA HIS A 58 10.27 5.46 24.35
C HIS A 58 9.19 5.30 25.45
N MET A 59 8.28 6.27 25.57
CA MET A 59 7.16 6.23 26.50
C MET A 59 6.14 5.12 26.22
N GLN A 60 6.16 4.50 25.04
CA GLN A 60 5.28 3.38 24.70
C GLN A 60 5.47 2.16 25.62
N ALA A 61 6.66 2.00 26.24
CA ALA A 61 6.95 0.93 27.20
C ALA A 61 6.10 0.99 28.49
N ARG A 62 5.52 2.16 28.80
CA ARG A 62 4.90 2.50 30.09
C ARG A 62 3.92 1.45 30.59
N SER A 63 3.00 0.97 29.75
CA SER A 63 1.93 0.07 30.19
C SER A 63 2.47 -1.31 30.57
N LEU A 64 3.41 -1.84 29.80
CA LEU A 64 4.09 -3.12 30.10
C LEU A 64 4.88 -3.01 31.39
N ALA A 65 5.71 -1.96 31.51
CA ALA A 65 6.59 -1.74 32.65
C ALA A 65 5.82 -1.47 33.95
N SER A 66 4.77 -0.64 33.90
CA SER A 66 3.90 -0.36 35.04
C SER A 66 3.23 -1.62 35.57
N VAL A 67 2.67 -2.45 34.69
CA VAL A 67 2.00 -3.69 35.10
C VAL A 67 3.00 -4.70 35.67
N ALA A 68 4.20 -4.81 35.10
CA ALA A 68 5.26 -5.66 35.64
C ALA A 68 5.66 -5.24 37.06
N LEU A 69 5.98 -3.95 37.25
CA LEU A 69 6.39 -3.39 38.54
C LEU A 69 5.30 -3.58 39.61
N ARG A 70 4.05 -3.25 39.29
CA ARG A 70 2.94 -3.38 40.25
C ARG A 70 2.60 -4.83 40.56
N LYS A 71 2.79 -5.75 39.60
CA LYS A 71 2.64 -7.19 39.84
C LYS A 71 3.70 -7.71 40.81
N ALA A 72 4.97 -7.30 40.66
CA ALA A 72 6.03 -7.62 41.60
C ALA A 72 5.71 -7.16 43.03
N ILE A 73 5.33 -5.89 43.18
CA ILE A 73 5.01 -5.30 44.49
C ILE A 73 3.78 -5.96 45.13
N SER A 74 2.68 -6.09 44.39
CA SER A 74 1.40 -6.60 44.94
C SER A 74 1.44 -8.07 45.32
N LYS A 75 2.31 -8.86 44.70
CA LYS A 75 2.50 -10.28 45.01
C LYS A 75 3.64 -10.55 46.00
N GLY A 76 4.43 -9.53 46.34
CA GLY A 76 5.59 -9.69 47.21
C GLY A 76 6.62 -10.65 46.62
N TYR A 77 6.85 -10.59 45.30
CA TYR A 77 7.90 -11.39 44.68
C TYR A 77 9.29 -10.83 45.07
N ASP A 78 10.24 -11.72 45.32
CA ASP A 78 11.65 -11.36 45.55
C ASP A 78 12.37 -10.92 44.27
N TYR A 79 11.70 -11.06 43.12
CA TYR A 79 12.20 -10.74 41.80
C TYR A 79 11.25 -9.79 41.05
N HIS A 80 11.81 -9.01 40.14
CA HIS A 80 11.08 -8.05 39.31
C HIS A 80 11.80 -7.83 37.97
N PHE A 81 11.15 -7.06 37.08
CA PHE A 81 11.70 -6.70 35.78
C PHE A 81 12.12 -5.23 35.76
N ASP A 82 13.36 -5.00 35.34
CA ASP A 82 13.91 -3.67 35.12
C ASP A 82 13.73 -3.29 33.65
N PHE A 83 12.80 -2.38 33.38
CA PHE A 83 12.47 -1.95 32.03
C PHE A 83 13.35 -0.78 31.57
N PHE A 84 14.07 -1.02 30.48
CA PHE A 84 14.81 -0.04 29.72
C PHE A 84 14.07 0.26 28.41
N THR A 85 14.32 1.43 27.82
CA THR A 85 13.73 1.81 26.55
C THR A 85 14.63 2.79 25.79
N ILE A 86 14.60 2.73 24.47
CA ILE A 86 15.37 3.64 23.60
C ILE A 86 14.46 4.70 23.00
N SER A 87 14.95 5.94 22.97
CA SER A 87 14.34 7.04 22.23
C SER A 87 15.10 7.24 20.91
N TYR A 88 14.45 6.96 19.78
CA TYR A 88 15.03 7.11 18.44
C TYR A 88 14.69 8.46 17.78
N ASN A 89 14.58 9.53 18.56
CA ASN A 89 14.14 10.86 18.06
C ASN A 89 12.80 10.85 17.28
N GLU A 90 12.00 9.77 17.41
CA GLU A 90 10.79 9.48 16.63
C GLU A 90 11.03 9.56 15.10
N GLU A 91 12.18 9.07 14.64
CA GLU A 91 12.49 8.98 13.21
C GLU A 91 11.57 8.00 12.46
N LEU A 92 11.50 8.20 11.14
CA LEU A 92 10.62 7.47 10.24
C LEU A 92 11.22 6.17 9.71
N SER A 93 11.50 5.23 10.61
CA SER A 93 12.15 3.96 10.29
C SER A 93 11.36 3.03 9.36
N ALA A 94 10.05 3.22 9.18
CA ALA A 94 9.27 2.41 8.23
C ALA A 94 9.56 2.75 6.76
N PHE A 95 10.18 3.90 6.48
CA PHE A 95 10.38 4.39 5.13
C PHE A 95 11.84 4.55 4.71
N SER A 96 12.79 4.22 5.61
CA SER A 96 14.21 4.40 5.36
C SER A 96 15.00 3.22 5.93
N GLY A 97 15.65 2.46 5.05
CA GLY A 97 16.52 1.35 5.44
C GLY A 97 17.76 1.80 6.22
N SER A 98 18.32 2.96 5.88
CA SER A 98 19.51 3.51 6.54
C SER A 98 19.23 3.92 8.00
N VAL A 99 18.04 4.47 8.28
CA VAL A 99 17.58 4.74 9.65
C VAL A 99 17.51 3.44 10.47
N LEU A 100 16.96 2.36 9.91
CA LEU A 100 16.88 1.06 10.60
C LEU A 100 18.24 0.48 10.95
N GLU A 101 19.23 0.61 10.06
CA GLU A 101 20.60 0.18 10.33
C GLU A 101 21.20 0.93 11.52
N GLY A 102 21.08 2.26 11.53
CA GLY A 102 21.55 3.08 12.65
C GLY A 102 20.83 2.77 13.97
N GLN A 103 19.52 2.58 13.93
CA GLN A 103 18.73 2.21 15.11
C GLN A 103 19.10 0.81 15.65
N SER A 104 19.45 -0.13 14.77
CA SER A 104 19.92 -1.46 15.15
C SER A 104 21.30 -1.44 15.82
N GLU A 105 22.24 -0.67 15.27
CA GLU A 105 23.58 -0.52 15.84
C GLU A 105 23.52 0.13 17.23
N PHE A 106 22.75 1.22 17.38
CA PHE A 106 22.56 1.86 18.68
C PHE A 106 21.86 0.95 19.71
N ALA A 107 20.92 0.12 19.27
CA ALA A 107 20.27 -0.86 20.14
C ALA A 107 21.26 -1.94 20.62
N ALA A 108 22.15 -2.42 19.74
CA ALA A 108 23.17 -3.39 20.10
C ALA A 108 24.14 -2.83 21.16
N MET A 109 24.59 -1.58 20.99
CA MET A 109 25.40 -0.87 21.98
C MET A 109 24.66 -0.69 23.32
N SER A 110 23.35 -0.42 23.26
CA SER A 110 22.50 -0.26 24.45
C SER A 110 22.37 -1.55 25.25
N VAL A 111 22.26 -2.72 24.60
CA VAL A 111 22.22 -4.02 25.29
C VAL A 111 23.50 -4.25 26.11
N SER A 112 24.68 -3.98 25.51
CA SER A 112 25.97 -4.09 26.21
C SER A 112 26.05 -3.13 27.40
N GLN A 113 25.56 -1.90 27.24
CA GLN A 113 25.53 -0.92 28.34
C GLN A 113 24.61 -1.38 29.48
N ILE A 114 23.43 -1.93 29.17
CA ILE A 114 22.47 -2.42 30.17
C ILE A 114 23.12 -3.51 31.03
N LEU A 115 23.75 -4.53 30.41
CA LEU A 115 24.39 -5.61 31.16
C LEU A 115 25.53 -5.12 32.05
N CYS A 116 26.24 -4.06 31.64
CA CYS A 116 27.28 -3.45 32.47
C CYS A 116 26.77 -2.84 33.78
N LEU A 117 25.47 -2.57 33.91
CA LEU A 117 24.88 -2.01 35.13
C LEU A 117 24.69 -3.04 36.26
N TYR A 118 24.81 -4.34 35.98
CA TYR A 118 24.45 -5.42 36.94
C TYR A 118 25.64 -6.12 37.63
N LYS A 119 26.84 -5.53 37.60
CA LYS A 119 28.10 -6.20 38.01
C LYS A 119 28.22 -6.58 39.50
N SER A 120 27.29 -6.18 40.37
CA SER A 120 27.38 -6.35 41.84
C SER A 120 26.24 -7.16 42.48
N ASN A 121 25.47 -7.93 41.70
CA ASN A 121 24.33 -8.70 42.20
C ASN A 121 24.68 -10.16 42.51
N LYS A 122 23.89 -10.81 43.39
CA LYS A 122 24.02 -12.24 43.72
C LYS A 122 23.87 -13.16 42.50
N SER A 123 23.02 -12.78 41.55
CA SER A 123 22.80 -13.44 40.26
C SER A 123 22.89 -12.39 39.16
N VAL A 124 23.98 -12.39 38.39
CA VAL A 124 24.18 -11.42 37.31
C VAL A 124 23.41 -11.89 36.07
N PRO A 125 22.51 -11.07 35.48
CA PRO A 125 21.84 -11.42 34.24
C PRO A 125 22.86 -11.53 33.10
N THR A 126 22.77 -12.60 32.31
CA THR A 126 23.62 -12.83 31.14
C THR A 126 22.95 -12.40 29.84
N SER A 127 21.63 -12.16 29.86
CA SER A 127 20.87 -11.78 28.68
C SER A 127 19.77 -10.76 28.98
N VAL A 128 19.31 -10.07 27.93
CA VAL A 128 18.25 -9.05 27.97
C VAL A 128 17.07 -9.52 27.13
N ILE A 129 15.84 -9.43 27.68
CA ILE A 129 14.61 -9.67 26.91
C ILE A 129 14.33 -8.44 26.06
N ILE A 130 14.09 -8.60 24.75
CA ILE A 130 13.73 -7.47 23.88
C ILE A 130 12.24 -7.49 23.58
N ILE A 131 11.57 -6.35 23.76
CA ILE A 131 10.18 -6.16 23.32
C ILE A 131 10.16 -5.05 22.27
N GLY A 132 9.82 -5.37 21.03
CA GLY A 132 9.82 -4.41 19.93
C GLY A 132 8.41 -4.16 19.38
N HIS A 133 8.04 -2.90 19.19
CA HIS A 133 6.77 -2.52 18.55
C HIS A 133 6.97 -2.02 17.13
N SER A 134 6.13 -2.46 16.19
CA SER A 134 6.20 -2.08 14.78
C SER A 134 7.63 -2.32 14.24
N MET A 135 8.26 -1.32 13.62
CA MET A 135 9.66 -1.42 13.17
C MET A 135 10.67 -1.74 14.29
N GLY A 136 10.36 -1.42 15.55
CA GLY A 136 11.17 -1.80 16.71
C GLY A 136 11.29 -3.32 16.91
N GLY A 137 10.30 -4.10 16.45
CA GLY A 137 10.41 -5.57 16.46
C GLY A 137 11.27 -6.13 15.33
N LEU A 138 11.37 -5.41 14.21
CA LEU A 138 12.34 -5.75 13.16
C LEU A 138 13.77 -5.48 13.65
N ILE A 139 13.98 -4.37 14.36
CA ILE A 139 15.25 -4.09 15.06
C ILE A 139 15.52 -5.18 16.12
N ALA A 140 14.51 -5.59 16.90
CA ALA A 140 14.68 -6.67 17.87
C ALA A 140 15.14 -7.99 17.19
N LYS A 141 14.59 -8.30 16.01
CA LYS A 141 15.00 -9.46 15.20
C LYS A 141 16.46 -9.33 14.75
N SER A 142 16.93 -8.15 14.36
CA SER A 142 18.34 -7.94 13.98
C SER A 142 19.31 -8.19 15.13
N LEU A 143 18.93 -7.86 16.37
CA LEU A 143 19.76 -8.09 17.55
C LEU A 143 20.00 -9.57 17.87
N LEU A 144 19.13 -10.48 17.43
CA LEU A 144 19.29 -11.92 17.69
C LEU A 144 20.48 -12.53 16.91
N SER A 145 20.85 -11.96 15.75
CA SER A 145 21.98 -12.40 14.92
C SER A 145 23.12 -11.38 14.84
N HIS A 146 22.99 -10.24 15.52
CA HIS A 146 24.01 -9.19 15.48
C HIS A 146 25.26 -9.58 16.30
N PRO A 147 26.49 -9.36 15.80
CA PRO A 147 27.73 -9.87 16.43
C PRO A 147 27.92 -9.47 17.90
N ILE A 148 27.50 -8.25 18.27
CA ILE A 148 27.61 -7.74 19.66
C ILE A 148 26.61 -8.43 20.61
N THR A 149 25.43 -8.81 20.11
CA THR A 149 24.30 -9.22 20.95
C THR A 149 23.90 -10.68 20.80
N ILE A 150 24.55 -11.41 19.89
CA ILE A 150 24.25 -12.81 19.59
C ILE A 150 24.29 -13.72 20.82
N ASN A 151 25.09 -13.41 21.85
CA ASN A 151 25.15 -14.20 23.09
C ASN A 151 24.32 -13.61 24.25
N SER A 152 23.85 -12.37 24.11
CA SER A 152 23.17 -11.61 25.18
C SER A 152 21.69 -11.34 24.90
N VAL A 153 21.17 -11.72 23.73
CA VAL A 153 19.74 -11.62 23.39
C VAL A 153 19.22 -12.98 22.98
N ASN A 154 18.31 -13.55 23.78
CA ASN A 154 17.76 -14.89 23.55
C ASN A 154 16.25 -14.89 23.28
N ILE A 155 15.50 -13.98 23.92
CA ILE A 155 14.05 -13.91 23.83
C ILE A 155 13.65 -12.55 23.26
N ILE A 156 12.92 -12.56 22.15
CA ILE A 156 12.25 -11.36 21.65
C ILE A 156 10.73 -11.54 21.62
N ILE A 157 10.02 -10.48 21.97
CA ILE A 157 8.57 -10.36 21.82
C ILE A 157 8.28 -9.21 20.87
N THR A 158 7.72 -9.49 19.71
CA THR A 158 7.42 -8.47 18.71
C THR A 158 5.93 -8.15 18.72
N LEU A 159 5.63 -6.87 18.49
CA LEU A 159 4.30 -6.31 18.60
C LEU A 159 3.96 -5.59 17.28
N ALA A 160 3.15 -6.20 16.41
CA ALA A 160 2.64 -5.64 15.15
C ALA A 160 3.79 -5.25 14.21
N SER A 161 4.83 -6.06 14.23
CA SER A 161 6.08 -5.81 13.52
C SER A 161 6.05 -6.48 12.16
N PRO A 162 6.33 -5.78 11.06
CA PRO A 162 6.50 -6.40 9.75
C PRO A 162 7.84 -7.17 9.73
N LEU A 163 7.82 -8.46 10.07
CA LEU A 163 9.02 -9.29 10.20
C LEU A 163 9.44 -9.98 8.90
N HIS A 164 8.48 -10.20 7.99
CA HIS A 164 8.69 -10.97 6.76
C HIS A 164 9.03 -10.07 5.57
N VAL A 165 8.24 -9.01 5.34
CA VAL A 165 8.41 -8.07 4.24
C VAL A 165 8.02 -6.66 4.68
N PRO A 166 8.61 -5.61 4.08
CA PRO A 166 8.19 -4.23 4.33
C PRO A 166 6.74 -4.01 3.86
N VAL A 167 5.99 -3.16 4.57
CA VAL A 167 4.60 -2.81 4.20
C VAL A 167 4.56 -2.12 2.83
N VAL A 168 5.46 -1.16 2.63
CA VAL A 168 5.72 -0.50 1.35
C VAL A 168 7.23 -0.35 1.24
N ASN A 169 7.79 -0.78 0.11
CA ASN A 169 9.22 -0.71 -0.13
C ASN A 169 9.57 0.56 -0.93
N PHE A 170 10.07 1.60 -0.25
CA PHE A 170 10.40 2.90 -0.86
C PHE A 170 11.84 2.98 -1.36
N ASP A 171 12.78 2.28 -0.73
CA ASP A 171 14.19 2.31 -1.07
C ASP A 171 14.79 0.91 -1.20
N ILE A 172 15.87 0.80 -1.99
CA ILE A 172 16.60 -0.46 -2.13
C ILE A 172 17.30 -0.87 -0.82
N ILE A 173 17.62 0.10 0.04
CA ILE A 173 18.32 -0.13 1.31
C ILE A 173 17.42 -0.90 2.28
N MET A 174 16.11 -0.63 2.34
CA MET A 174 15.16 -1.43 3.12
C MET A 174 15.18 -2.88 2.67
N ASN A 175 15.13 -3.14 1.37
CA ASN A 175 15.17 -4.52 0.86
C ASN A 175 16.48 -5.22 1.26
N ASN A 176 17.61 -4.53 1.08
CA ASN A 176 18.92 -5.02 1.50
C ASN A 176 18.96 -5.31 2.99
N PHE A 177 18.30 -4.51 3.83
CA PHE A 177 18.20 -4.75 5.27
C PHE A 177 17.47 -6.07 5.59
N TYR A 178 16.30 -6.33 4.97
CA TYR A 178 15.57 -7.59 5.16
C TYR A 178 16.37 -8.79 4.63
N ASN A 179 16.97 -8.68 3.45
CA ASN A 179 17.79 -9.74 2.85
C ASN A 179 19.03 -10.04 3.70
N LYS A 180 19.74 -9.00 4.15
CA LYS A 180 20.89 -9.12 5.05
C LYS A 180 20.49 -9.78 6.36
N LEU A 181 19.37 -9.39 6.95
CA LEU A 181 18.86 -9.98 8.17
C LEU A 181 18.61 -11.47 7.99
N GLU A 182 17.95 -11.88 6.90
CA GLU A 182 17.68 -13.29 6.65
C GLU A 182 18.94 -14.10 6.31
N CYS A 183 19.88 -13.53 5.55
CA CYS A 183 21.17 -14.15 5.27
C CYS A 183 22.00 -14.31 6.55
N GLN A 184 22.09 -13.28 7.39
CA GLN A 184 22.78 -13.35 8.68
C GLN A 184 22.11 -14.37 9.61
N TRP A 185 20.78 -14.43 9.60
CA TRP A 185 20.02 -15.43 10.35
C TRP A 185 20.40 -16.85 9.92
N LYS A 186 20.32 -17.11 8.61
CA LYS A 186 20.66 -18.41 8.03
C LYS A 186 22.12 -18.76 8.31
N PHE A 187 23.05 -17.84 8.11
CA PHE A 187 24.48 -18.10 8.28
C PHE A 187 24.90 -18.29 9.75
N CYS A 188 24.49 -17.40 10.65
CA CYS A 188 24.93 -17.44 12.05
C CYS A 188 24.31 -18.59 12.83
N LEU A 189 23.07 -18.99 12.52
CA LEU A 189 22.34 -20.00 13.30
C LEU A 189 22.33 -21.39 12.66
N SER A 190 22.67 -21.54 11.38
CA SER A 190 22.80 -22.88 10.76
C SER A 190 24.03 -23.64 11.24
N ASN A 191 25.08 -22.94 11.66
CA ASN A 191 26.34 -23.55 12.07
C ASN A 191 26.38 -23.92 13.57
N ASP A 192 25.46 -23.40 14.39
CA ASP A 192 25.45 -23.60 15.85
C ASP A 192 24.02 -23.94 16.34
N GLU A 193 23.73 -25.25 16.42
CA GLU A 193 22.43 -25.76 16.87
C GLU A 193 22.14 -25.41 18.34
N ASP A 194 23.15 -25.29 19.20
CA ASP A 194 22.96 -24.94 20.61
C ASP A 194 22.52 -23.48 20.75
N LEU A 195 23.17 -22.57 20.01
CA LEU A 195 22.77 -21.17 19.95
C LEU A 195 21.36 -21.01 19.40
N LYS A 196 21.03 -21.75 18.33
CA LYS A 196 19.72 -21.75 17.69
C LYS A 196 18.61 -22.23 18.62
N GLN A 197 18.84 -23.28 19.40
CA GLN A 197 17.87 -23.77 20.40
C GLN A 197 17.63 -22.77 21.54
N LYS A 198 18.62 -21.93 21.88
CA LYS A 198 18.48 -20.85 22.88
C LYS A 198 17.64 -19.67 22.38
N LYS A 199 17.46 -19.48 21.07
CA LYS A 199 16.71 -18.35 20.51
C LYS A 199 15.21 -18.62 20.53
N MET A 200 14.44 -17.60 20.88
CA MET A 200 12.98 -17.64 20.93
C MET A 200 12.37 -16.33 20.41
N ILE A 201 11.37 -16.47 19.52
CA ILE A 201 10.65 -15.33 18.93
C ILE A 201 9.15 -15.51 19.18
N ILE A 202 8.53 -14.56 19.87
CA ILE A 202 7.08 -14.51 20.06
C ILE A 202 6.54 -13.30 19.30
N SER A 203 5.84 -13.53 18.20
CA SER A 203 5.27 -12.47 17.38
C SER A 203 3.77 -12.33 17.59
N PHE A 204 3.36 -11.13 17.98
CA PHE A 204 1.95 -10.77 18.05
C PHE A 204 1.58 -9.89 16.86
N GLY A 205 0.79 -10.45 15.95
CA GLY A 205 0.10 -9.66 14.94
C GLY A 205 -1.07 -8.92 15.57
N SER A 206 -1.30 -7.69 15.13
CA SER A 206 -2.54 -7.04 15.52
C SER A 206 -3.74 -7.69 14.83
N GLY A 207 -4.91 -7.45 15.39
CA GLY A 207 -6.14 -7.89 14.78
C GLY A 207 -6.54 -6.98 13.61
N PRO A 208 -7.79 -7.08 13.16
CA PRO A 208 -8.23 -6.35 11.99
C PRO A 208 -8.33 -4.81 12.11
N ARG A 209 -8.20 -4.25 13.31
CA ARG A 209 -8.20 -2.79 13.51
C ARG A 209 -6.85 -2.16 13.18
N ASP A 210 -5.81 -2.96 12.98
CA ASP A 210 -4.55 -2.49 12.44
C ASP A 210 -4.63 -2.38 10.91
N ILE A 211 -4.68 -1.13 10.46
CA ILE A 211 -4.70 -0.77 9.04
C ILE A 211 -3.30 -0.46 8.50
N LEU A 212 -2.28 -0.40 9.37
CA LEU A 212 -0.91 -0.03 8.99
C LEU A 212 -0.09 -1.26 8.63
N VAL A 213 -0.17 -2.32 9.42
CA VAL A 213 0.59 -3.56 9.20
C VAL A 213 -0.35 -4.73 8.96
N PRO A 214 -0.40 -5.30 7.74
CA PRO A 214 -1.13 -6.53 7.48
C PRO A 214 -0.65 -7.68 8.38
N PRO A 215 -1.57 -8.47 8.97
CA PRO A 215 -1.20 -9.55 9.88
C PRO A 215 -0.27 -10.62 9.28
N VAL A 216 -0.34 -10.86 7.96
CA VAL A 216 0.58 -11.79 7.27
C VAL A 216 2.03 -11.34 7.40
N TYR A 217 2.29 -10.04 7.39
CA TYR A 217 3.67 -9.54 7.45
C TYR A 217 4.28 -9.69 8.84
N THR A 218 3.46 -9.97 9.86
CA THR A 218 3.91 -10.17 11.24
C THR A 218 4.37 -11.59 11.55
N SER A 219 4.11 -12.56 10.67
CA SER A 219 4.60 -13.91 10.90
C SER A 219 6.11 -14.00 10.73
N VAL A 220 6.74 -14.72 11.65
CA VAL A 220 8.10 -15.25 11.50
C VAL A 220 8.06 -16.34 10.43
N GLY A 221 8.82 -16.17 9.34
CA GLY A 221 8.89 -17.12 8.22
C GLY A 221 9.83 -18.30 8.51
N GLU A 222 10.65 -18.17 9.55
CA GLU A 222 11.69 -19.13 9.91
C GLU A 222 11.10 -20.31 10.72
N SER A 223 10.99 -21.47 10.07
CA SER A 223 10.54 -22.74 10.66
C SER A 223 11.55 -23.38 11.60
N THR A 224 12.77 -22.84 11.68
CA THR A 224 13.93 -23.49 12.30
C THR A 224 14.21 -23.06 13.74
N VAL A 225 13.43 -22.13 14.31
CA VAL A 225 13.63 -21.56 15.65
C VAL A 225 12.39 -21.81 16.52
N ASN A 226 12.55 -21.74 17.85
CA ASN A 226 11.41 -21.70 18.77
C ASN A 226 10.59 -20.42 18.53
N SER A 227 9.66 -20.45 17.57
CA SER A 227 8.83 -19.32 17.18
C SER A 227 7.36 -19.58 17.48
N LEU A 228 6.66 -18.53 17.93
CA LEU A 228 5.21 -18.53 18.13
C LEU A 228 4.64 -17.29 17.44
N ASN A 229 3.77 -17.50 16.46
CA ASN A 229 2.99 -16.45 15.83
C ASN A 229 1.56 -16.51 16.39
N ALA A 230 1.01 -15.37 16.80
CA ALA A 230 -0.39 -15.29 17.19
C ALA A 230 -0.96 -13.89 16.90
N LEU A 231 -2.19 -13.83 16.41
CA LEU A 231 -2.92 -12.56 16.45
C LEU A 231 -3.38 -12.30 17.88
N THR A 232 -3.38 -11.02 18.27
CA THR A 232 -3.89 -10.60 19.58
C THR A 232 -5.28 -11.16 19.88
N THR A 233 -6.14 -11.27 18.86
CA THR A 233 -7.49 -11.81 18.96
C THR A 233 -7.57 -13.33 19.10
N ALA A 234 -6.49 -14.06 18.84
CA ALA A 234 -6.41 -15.51 19.02
C ALA A 234 -5.82 -15.91 20.38
N VAL A 235 -5.19 -14.96 21.09
CA VAL A 235 -4.57 -15.21 22.39
C VAL A 235 -5.65 -15.50 23.45
N PRO A 236 -5.54 -16.61 24.20
CA PRO A 236 -6.49 -16.94 25.26
C PRO A 236 -6.67 -15.81 26.28
N GLY A 237 -7.89 -15.31 26.43
CA GLY A 237 -8.18 -14.19 27.34
C GLY A 237 -8.04 -12.79 26.72
N VAL A 238 -7.69 -12.69 25.43
CA VAL A 238 -7.52 -11.44 24.67
C VAL A 238 -8.44 -11.48 23.44
N TRP A 239 -9.64 -10.94 23.57
CA TRP A 239 -10.67 -10.96 22.51
C TRP A 239 -10.88 -9.59 21.86
N VAL A 240 -10.16 -8.57 22.34
CA VAL A 240 -10.18 -7.23 21.74
C VAL A 240 -9.12 -7.17 20.66
N SER A 241 -9.52 -6.72 19.46
CA SER A 241 -8.56 -6.28 18.44
C SER A 241 -8.12 -4.86 18.76
N PRO A 242 -6.86 -4.61 19.17
CA PRO A 242 -6.31 -3.27 19.24
C PRO A 242 -6.06 -2.72 17.83
N ASP A 243 -6.00 -1.40 17.68
CA ASP A 243 -5.36 -0.76 16.53
C ASP A 243 -3.82 -0.88 16.64
N HIS A 244 -3.09 -0.37 15.64
CA HIS A 244 -1.64 -0.51 15.54
C HIS A 244 -0.89 0.00 16.79
N VAL A 245 -1.27 1.16 17.31
CA VAL A 245 -0.56 1.79 18.45
C VAL A 245 -1.12 1.28 19.77
N SER A 246 -2.44 1.06 19.84
CA SER A 246 -3.11 0.52 21.02
C SER A 246 -2.60 -0.85 21.46
N MET A 247 -1.86 -1.53 20.59
CA MET A 247 -1.31 -2.83 20.91
C MET A 247 -0.32 -2.81 22.08
N VAL A 248 0.43 -1.72 22.28
CA VAL A 248 1.39 -1.61 23.40
C VAL A 248 0.72 -1.32 24.75
N TRP A 249 -0.54 -0.89 24.77
CA TRP A 249 -1.29 -0.59 26.01
C TRP A 249 -2.63 -1.34 26.14
N CYS A 250 -2.90 -2.31 25.26
CA CYS A 250 -4.06 -3.18 25.38
C CYS A 250 -3.97 -3.97 26.70
N LYS A 251 -4.82 -3.63 27.67
CA LYS A 251 -4.84 -4.24 29.01
C LYS A 251 -4.83 -5.77 28.96
N GLN A 252 -5.65 -6.37 28.10
CA GLN A 252 -5.76 -7.83 27.99
C GLN A 252 -4.43 -8.46 27.55
N LEU A 253 -3.81 -7.92 26.49
CA LEU A 253 -2.52 -8.39 25.97
C LEU A 253 -1.38 -8.13 26.96
N VAL A 254 -1.29 -6.90 27.50
CA VAL A 254 -0.28 -6.51 28.49
C VAL A 254 -0.32 -7.43 29.71
N MET A 255 -1.52 -7.80 30.18
CA MET A 255 -1.67 -8.76 31.27
C MET A 255 -1.26 -10.18 30.88
N ALA A 256 -1.52 -10.62 29.64
CA ALA A 256 -1.10 -11.94 29.16
C ALA A 256 0.43 -12.03 29.06
N ILE A 257 1.09 -11.04 28.45
CA ILE A 257 2.55 -10.96 28.34
C ILE A 257 3.20 -10.94 29.73
N ASN A 258 2.72 -10.09 30.65
CA ASN A 258 3.25 -10.06 32.02
C ASN A 258 2.98 -11.34 32.81
N ARG A 259 1.92 -12.10 32.53
CA ARG A 259 1.73 -13.41 33.18
C ARG A 259 2.77 -14.42 32.68
N TYR A 260 3.02 -14.45 31.38
CA TYR A 260 4.06 -15.27 30.79
C TYR A 260 5.45 -14.93 31.34
N LEU A 261 5.84 -13.64 31.34
CA LEU A 261 7.14 -13.20 31.84
C LEU A 261 7.42 -13.67 33.28
N PHE A 262 6.44 -13.56 34.18
CA PHE A 262 6.61 -14.01 35.57
C PHE A 262 6.59 -15.55 35.74
N ASP A 263 6.09 -16.31 34.76
CA ASP A 263 5.97 -17.77 34.81
C ASP A 263 7.16 -18.51 34.17
N ILE A 264 8.09 -17.75 33.56
CA ILE A 264 9.36 -18.24 33.00
C ILE A 264 10.57 -17.94 33.91
N ILE A 265 10.35 -17.39 35.09
CA ILE A 265 11.40 -17.11 36.08
C ILE A 265 11.67 -18.36 36.89
N ASP A 266 12.95 -18.71 37.03
CA ASP A 266 13.40 -19.71 37.98
C ASP A 266 13.52 -19.06 39.37
N THR A 267 12.78 -19.62 40.33
CA THR A 267 12.72 -19.10 41.70
C THR A 267 14.03 -19.27 42.47
N ASN A 268 14.89 -20.21 42.06
CA ASN A 268 16.18 -20.44 42.72
C ASN A 268 17.22 -19.40 42.32
N THR A 269 17.26 -19.05 41.03
CA THR A 269 18.23 -18.08 40.49
C THR A 269 17.68 -16.66 40.47
N THR A 270 16.36 -16.48 40.61
CA THR A 270 15.64 -15.21 40.41
C THR A 270 15.83 -14.62 39.00
N GLN A 271 16.25 -15.45 38.05
CA GLN A 271 16.51 -15.11 36.65
C GLN A 271 15.63 -15.96 35.71
N ILE A 272 15.72 -15.70 34.41
CA ILE A 272 14.98 -16.45 33.39
C ILE A 272 15.45 -17.91 33.37
N THR A 273 14.52 -18.85 33.19
CA THR A 273 14.88 -20.27 33.01
C THR A 273 15.72 -20.49 31.76
N GLU A 274 16.76 -21.31 31.87
CA GLU A 274 17.64 -21.66 30.75
C GLU A 274 17.06 -22.76 29.85
N ASN A 275 15.97 -23.43 30.26
CA ASN A 275 15.37 -24.54 29.52
C ASN A 275 14.47 -24.03 28.37
N PRO A 276 14.86 -24.18 27.09
CA PRO A 276 14.10 -23.63 25.96
C PRO A 276 12.75 -24.33 25.75
N GLN A 277 12.67 -25.63 26.07
CA GLN A 277 11.43 -26.41 25.96
C GLN A 277 10.38 -25.91 26.95
N LEU A 278 10.81 -25.59 28.18
CA LEU A 278 9.94 -25.01 29.19
C LEU A 278 9.45 -23.62 28.78
N LEU A 279 10.33 -22.76 28.27
CA LEU A 279 9.97 -21.43 27.74
C LEU A 279 8.87 -21.56 26.67
N MET A 280 9.08 -22.43 25.69
CA MET A 280 8.13 -22.63 24.60
C MET A 280 6.81 -23.27 25.05
N ALA A 281 6.86 -24.23 25.99
CA ALA A 281 5.66 -24.82 26.58
C ALA A 281 4.82 -23.76 27.31
N LYS A 282 5.46 -22.86 28.08
CA LYS A 282 4.79 -21.73 28.72
C LYS A 282 4.22 -20.75 27.69
N ALA A 283 4.95 -20.43 26.62
CA ALA A 283 4.44 -19.54 25.57
C ALA A 283 3.19 -20.12 24.88
N ARG A 284 3.21 -21.43 24.53
CA ARG A 284 2.02 -22.11 23.98
C ARG A 284 0.84 -22.06 24.95
N LEU A 285 1.08 -22.28 26.25
CA LEU A 285 0.02 -22.21 27.27
C LEU A 285 -0.67 -20.84 27.36
N TYR A 286 0.09 -19.74 27.27
CA TYR A 286 -0.47 -18.38 27.38
C TYR A 286 -0.97 -17.80 26.06
N PHE A 287 -0.41 -18.20 24.92
CA PHE A 287 -0.60 -17.50 23.64
C PHE A 287 -1.22 -18.35 22.52
N LYS A 288 -1.35 -19.67 22.69
CA LYS A 288 -1.99 -20.56 21.71
C LYS A 288 -3.25 -21.16 22.33
N ALA A 289 -4.40 -20.93 21.70
CA ALA A 289 -5.65 -21.57 22.13
C ALA A 289 -5.67 -23.04 21.66
N ASN A 290 -5.93 -23.96 22.58
CA ASN A 290 -6.20 -25.36 22.23
C ASN A 290 -7.68 -25.52 21.86
N ARG A 291 -7.93 -26.09 20.68
CA ARG A 291 -9.28 -26.34 20.15
C ARG A 291 -9.51 -27.81 19.84
N SER A 292 -8.59 -28.68 20.23
CA SER A 292 -8.76 -30.11 20.11
C SER A 292 -9.97 -30.59 20.92
N MET A 293 -10.66 -31.58 20.38
CA MET A 293 -11.72 -32.32 21.07
C MET A 293 -11.22 -33.64 21.65
N THR A 294 -10.01 -34.05 21.27
CA THR A 294 -9.36 -35.31 21.65
C THR A 294 -8.05 -35.03 22.37
N LEU A 295 -7.65 -35.98 23.22
CA LEU A 295 -6.45 -35.86 24.03
C LEU A 295 -5.18 -36.05 23.19
N SER A 296 -4.18 -35.21 23.40
CA SER A 296 -2.86 -35.39 22.77
C SER A 296 -2.11 -36.57 23.42
N PRO A 297 -1.57 -37.53 22.65
CA PRO A 297 -0.76 -38.60 23.23
C PRO A 297 0.55 -38.09 23.85
N ASP A 298 1.02 -36.90 23.45
CA ASP A 298 2.33 -36.35 23.83
C ASP A 298 2.34 -35.67 25.22
N ILE A 299 1.16 -35.38 25.78
CA ILE A 299 1.04 -34.69 27.07
C ILE A 299 0.97 -35.70 28.20
N VAL A 300 2.00 -35.73 29.05
CA VAL A 300 2.00 -36.52 30.29
C VAL A 300 1.05 -35.88 31.29
N ARG A 301 0.03 -36.63 31.71
CA ARG A 301 -1.01 -36.16 32.64
C ARG A 301 -0.81 -36.81 34.01
N SER A 302 -0.93 -36.01 35.06
CA SER A 302 -0.89 -36.50 36.43
C SER A 302 -2.27 -36.96 36.88
N GLU A 303 -2.31 -38.02 37.69
CA GLU A 303 -3.51 -38.40 38.42
C GLU A 303 -3.74 -37.44 39.59
N VAL A 304 -5.00 -37.02 39.73
CA VAL A 304 -5.47 -36.14 40.80
C VAL A 304 -6.40 -36.94 41.70
N ILE A 305 -6.17 -36.85 43.01
CA ILE A 305 -7.05 -37.44 44.01
C ILE A 305 -8.23 -36.49 44.26
N LEU A 306 -9.45 -36.98 44.06
CA LEU A 306 -10.67 -36.21 44.27
C LEU A 306 -11.27 -36.51 45.65
N PRO A 307 -11.76 -35.50 46.39
CA PRO A 307 -12.31 -35.70 47.72
C PRO A 307 -13.65 -36.44 47.68
N ALA A 308 -13.78 -37.49 48.50
CA ALA A 308 -15.03 -38.24 48.67
C ALA A 308 -16.13 -37.36 49.32
N ASP A 309 -15.74 -36.54 50.30
CA ASP A 309 -16.61 -35.57 50.97
C ASP A 309 -16.80 -34.30 50.12
N ALA A 310 -17.37 -34.46 48.93
CA ALA A 310 -17.79 -33.40 48.02
C ALA A 310 -19.23 -33.63 47.57
N PHE A 311 -19.85 -32.62 46.97
CA PHE A 311 -21.20 -32.78 46.39
C PHE A 311 -21.07 -33.36 44.98
N TRP A 312 -21.45 -34.63 44.81
CA TRP A 312 -21.42 -35.32 43.52
C TRP A 312 -22.82 -35.36 42.91
N TYR A 313 -22.97 -34.88 41.68
CA TYR A 313 -24.25 -34.74 40.99
C TYR A 313 -24.16 -35.34 39.58
N GLU A 314 -25.07 -36.23 39.23
CA GLU A 314 -25.15 -36.90 37.91
C GLU A 314 -26.53 -36.61 37.30
N ASP A 315 -26.57 -36.06 36.08
CA ASP A 315 -27.80 -35.75 35.33
C ASP A 315 -27.85 -36.58 34.05
N ASN A 316 -28.95 -37.28 33.83
CA ASN A 316 -29.12 -38.18 32.67
C ASN A 316 -29.64 -37.46 31.42
N ARG A 317 -30.04 -36.19 31.52
CA ARG A 317 -30.46 -35.41 30.35
C ARG A 317 -29.25 -35.11 29.47
N ARG A 318 -29.47 -35.04 28.15
CA ARG A 318 -28.40 -34.66 27.22
C ARG A 318 -28.09 -33.16 27.26
N ASN A 319 -29.14 -32.35 27.34
CA ASN A 319 -29.03 -30.90 27.29
C ASN A 319 -29.67 -30.35 28.57
N TYR A 320 -28.88 -29.66 29.38
CA TYR A 320 -29.35 -29.08 30.64
C TYR A 320 -28.48 -27.90 31.09
N GLN A 321 -29.09 -27.03 31.90
CA GLN A 321 -28.43 -25.91 32.55
C GLN A 321 -28.56 -26.04 34.07
N ILE A 322 -27.47 -25.79 34.79
CA ILE A 322 -27.42 -25.69 36.24
C ILE A 322 -27.08 -24.25 36.59
N ASN A 323 -27.95 -23.59 37.35
CA ASN A 323 -27.70 -22.27 37.89
C ASN A 323 -27.68 -22.32 39.42
N ARG A 324 -26.66 -21.73 40.03
CA ARG A 324 -26.50 -21.66 41.49
C ARG A 324 -26.02 -20.26 41.90
N PRO A 325 -26.69 -19.58 42.84
CA PRO A 325 -26.29 -18.24 43.28
C PRO A 325 -24.92 -18.26 44.01
N ASN A 326 -24.64 -19.34 44.73
CA ASN A 326 -23.39 -19.62 45.42
C ASN A 326 -23.15 -21.14 45.45
N ILE A 327 -21.91 -21.52 45.71
CA ILE A 327 -21.49 -22.90 45.94
C ILE A 327 -20.67 -22.91 47.23
N ASP A 328 -21.17 -23.61 48.26
CA ASP A 328 -20.55 -23.62 49.60
C ASP A 328 -19.56 -24.78 49.77
N LYS A 329 -19.74 -25.87 49.01
CA LYS A 329 -18.91 -27.07 49.03
C LYS A 329 -18.43 -27.42 47.63
N VAL A 330 -17.24 -28.03 47.52
CA VAL A 330 -16.72 -28.51 46.23
C VAL A 330 -17.78 -29.39 45.57
N THR A 331 -18.12 -29.06 44.33
CA THR A 331 -19.17 -29.74 43.57
C THR A 331 -18.57 -30.39 42.34
N PHE A 332 -18.90 -31.65 42.11
CA PHE A 332 -18.54 -32.42 40.92
C PHE A 332 -19.79 -32.78 40.13
N LEU A 333 -19.87 -32.28 38.90
CA LEU A 333 -20.88 -32.71 37.93
C LEU A 333 -20.33 -33.90 37.15
N MET A 334 -21.08 -35.00 37.12
CA MET A 334 -20.71 -36.25 36.46
C MET A 334 -21.48 -36.40 35.15
N ILE A 335 -20.73 -36.58 34.07
CA ILE A 335 -21.26 -36.82 32.72
C ILE A 335 -20.87 -38.24 32.33
N ARG A 336 -21.87 -39.09 32.15
CA ARG A 336 -21.67 -40.52 31.88
C ARG A 336 -21.17 -40.76 30.45
N LEU A 337 -20.19 -41.64 30.31
CA LEU A 337 -19.71 -42.15 29.03
C LEU A 337 -20.65 -43.28 28.55
N VAL A 338 -21.27 -43.09 27.37
CA VAL A 338 -22.22 -44.04 26.79
C VAL A 338 -21.96 -44.25 25.30
N LYS A 339 -22.25 -45.46 24.78
CA LYS A 339 -21.94 -45.88 23.40
C LYS A 339 -22.92 -45.38 22.33
N PHE A 340 -23.91 -44.56 22.68
CA PHE A 340 -24.92 -44.10 21.73
C PHE A 340 -24.34 -43.05 20.77
N PRO A 341 -24.68 -43.08 19.47
CA PRO A 341 -24.22 -42.06 18.51
C PRO A 341 -24.58 -40.63 18.93
N GLN A 342 -25.74 -40.47 19.57
CA GLN A 342 -26.26 -39.20 20.07
C GLN A 342 -25.49 -38.65 21.28
N ASN A 343 -24.49 -39.38 21.79
CA ASN A 343 -23.63 -39.00 22.91
C ASN A 343 -22.16 -39.01 22.52
N ARG A 344 -21.86 -38.83 21.22
CA ARG A 344 -20.50 -38.80 20.72
C ARG A 344 -19.71 -37.60 21.24
N PHE A 345 -20.38 -36.48 21.44
CA PHE A 345 -19.74 -35.20 21.75
C PHE A 345 -20.43 -34.50 22.92
N VAL A 346 -19.64 -33.79 23.72
CA VAL A 346 -20.14 -32.85 24.73
C VAL A 346 -19.46 -31.49 24.63
N ALA A 347 -20.27 -30.44 24.68
CA ALA A 347 -19.83 -29.07 24.94
C ALA A 347 -20.27 -28.65 26.36
N ILE A 348 -19.32 -28.15 27.14
CA ILE A 348 -19.53 -27.72 28.52
C ILE A 348 -19.08 -26.27 28.65
N GLU A 349 -20.04 -25.36 28.83
CA GLU A 349 -19.76 -23.96 29.13
C GLU A 349 -19.97 -23.69 30.62
N THR A 350 -19.01 -22.99 31.23
CA THR A 350 -19.08 -22.58 32.62
C THR A 350 -18.92 -21.07 32.76
N VAL A 351 -19.70 -20.47 33.66
CA VAL A 351 -19.63 -19.04 34.01
C VAL A 351 -19.19 -18.91 35.47
N ASN A 352 -18.18 -18.07 35.71
CA ASN A 352 -17.59 -17.77 37.02
C ASN A 352 -16.87 -18.93 37.72
N VAL A 353 -16.46 -19.97 36.99
CA VAL A 353 -15.60 -21.05 37.50
C VAL A 353 -14.12 -20.67 37.38
N ASN A 354 -13.47 -20.43 38.51
CA ASN A 354 -12.08 -19.94 38.56
C ASN A 354 -11.02 -21.05 38.65
N ASP A 355 -11.41 -22.31 38.88
CA ASP A 355 -10.52 -23.46 39.00
C ASP A 355 -9.56 -23.57 37.79
N LYS A 356 -8.25 -23.71 38.03
CA LYS A 356 -7.29 -23.87 36.93
C LYS A 356 -7.53 -25.18 36.18
N ASP A 357 -7.69 -26.25 36.97
CA ASP A 357 -7.98 -27.60 36.50
C ASP A 357 -9.39 -27.98 36.95
N TRP A 358 -10.31 -28.13 35.99
CA TRP A 358 -11.75 -28.17 36.28
C TRP A 358 -12.52 -29.26 35.54
N ILE A 359 -11.88 -29.98 34.63
CA ILE A 359 -12.50 -31.08 33.88
C ILE A 359 -11.57 -32.30 33.95
N PHE A 360 -12.13 -33.47 34.24
CA PHE A 360 -11.37 -34.69 34.47
C PHE A 360 -12.05 -35.91 33.86
N GLY A 361 -11.27 -36.93 33.49
CA GLY A 361 -11.76 -38.26 33.16
C GLY A 361 -11.54 -39.21 34.32
N CYS A 362 -12.54 -40.01 34.68
CA CYS A 362 -12.42 -40.90 35.84
C CYS A 362 -13.34 -42.12 35.80
N ASN A 363 -13.09 -43.01 36.76
CA ASN A 363 -13.87 -44.21 36.98
C ASN A 363 -14.66 -44.12 38.29
N ALA A 364 -15.97 -43.88 38.20
CA ALA A 364 -16.86 -43.74 39.35
C ALA A 364 -17.28 -45.11 39.95
N LYS A 365 -16.32 -45.81 40.53
CA LYS A 365 -16.51 -47.13 41.18
C LYS A 365 -16.76 -47.05 42.69
N PHE A 366 -16.36 -45.94 43.33
CA PHE A 366 -16.40 -45.82 44.78
C PHE A 366 -17.72 -45.22 45.23
N THR A 367 -18.23 -45.64 46.39
CA THR A 367 -19.43 -45.07 47.01
C THR A 367 -19.06 -44.33 48.29
N HIS A 368 -19.71 -43.20 48.53
CA HIS A 368 -19.63 -42.49 49.80
C HIS A 368 -21.06 -42.16 50.22
N ASN A 369 -21.47 -42.66 51.39
CA ASN A 369 -22.87 -42.66 51.83
C ASN A 369 -23.79 -43.28 50.76
N THR A 370 -24.54 -42.47 50.01
CA THR A 370 -25.54 -42.90 49.01
C THR A 370 -25.16 -42.60 47.57
N TYR A 371 -24.04 -41.90 47.31
CA TYR A 371 -23.66 -41.48 45.96
C TYR A 371 -22.34 -42.13 45.50
N ARG A 372 -22.24 -42.33 44.18
CA ARG A 372 -21.00 -42.77 43.52
C ARG A 372 -20.06 -41.58 43.36
N HIS A 373 -18.76 -41.82 43.48
CA HIS A 373 -17.74 -40.81 43.28
C HIS A 373 -16.49 -41.40 42.63
N CYS A 374 -15.65 -40.51 42.10
CA CYS A 374 -14.32 -40.86 41.62
C CYS A 374 -13.29 -40.55 42.71
N LYS A 375 -12.40 -41.51 43.00
CA LYS A 375 -11.28 -41.31 43.93
C LYS A 375 -10.03 -40.78 43.20
N GLN A 376 -9.72 -41.38 42.05
CA GLN A 376 -8.64 -40.98 41.15
C GLN A 376 -9.24 -40.47 39.84
N ALA A 377 -8.66 -39.40 39.31
CA ALA A 377 -9.08 -38.80 38.05
C ALA A 377 -7.89 -38.21 37.29
N THR A 378 -7.97 -38.20 35.97
CA THR A 378 -6.95 -37.62 35.09
C THR A 378 -7.45 -36.28 34.57
N SER A 379 -6.62 -35.24 34.66
CA SER A 379 -6.97 -33.92 34.13
C SER A 379 -7.22 -33.95 32.62
N LEU A 380 -8.32 -33.34 32.19
CA LEU A 380 -8.65 -33.08 30.78
C LEU A 380 -8.55 -31.59 30.45
N SER A 381 -7.87 -30.80 31.29
CA SER A 381 -7.87 -29.33 31.16
C SER A 381 -7.21 -28.81 29.89
N GLU A 382 -6.47 -29.63 29.15
CA GLU A 382 -6.00 -29.28 27.81
C GLU A 382 -7.15 -29.08 26.80
N LEU A 383 -8.31 -29.71 27.02
CA LEU A 383 -9.51 -29.59 26.18
C LEU A 383 -10.36 -28.35 26.57
N SER A 384 -9.92 -27.61 27.59
CA SER A 384 -10.58 -26.39 28.05
C SER A 384 -9.93 -25.16 27.45
N ARG A 385 -10.76 -24.20 27.04
CA ARG A 385 -10.33 -22.86 26.64
C ARG A 385 -11.20 -21.78 27.29
N TRP A 386 -10.66 -20.58 27.38
CA TRP A 386 -11.49 -19.44 27.75
C TRP A 386 -12.35 -19.02 26.56
N SER A 387 -13.61 -18.65 26.82
CA SER A 387 -14.50 -18.08 25.80
C SER A 387 -14.71 -16.59 26.04
N GLY A 388 -14.97 -15.85 24.96
CA GLY A 388 -15.24 -14.42 25.01
C GLY A 388 -16.44 -14.10 25.90
N SER A 389 -16.35 -13.01 26.66
CA SER A 389 -17.46 -12.53 27.50
C SER A 389 -17.70 -11.05 27.23
N ALA A 390 -18.97 -10.65 27.19
CA ALA A 390 -19.36 -9.25 27.04
C ALA A 390 -19.15 -8.47 28.35
N ASN A 391 -19.28 -9.15 29.49
CA ASN A 391 -19.11 -8.56 30.82
C ASN A 391 -17.77 -9.01 31.42
N GLU A 392 -16.88 -8.07 31.76
CA GLU A 392 -15.58 -8.41 32.39
C GLU A 392 -15.73 -9.18 33.72
N SER A 393 -16.88 -9.03 34.39
CA SER A 393 -17.19 -9.71 35.65
C SER A 393 -17.58 -11.19 35.49
N GLU A 394 -18.07 -11.58 34.30
CA GLU A 394 -18.52 -12.94 33.97
C GLU A 394 -17.44 -13.68 33.20
N ARG A 395 -16.63 -14.47 33.90
CA ARG A 395 -15.57 -15.24 33.25
C ARG A 395 -16.14 -16.54 32.69
N ARG A 396 -16.01 -16.76 31.38
CA ARG A 396 -16.55 -17.93 30.68
C ARG A 396 -15.45 -18.90 30.26
N LYS A 397 -15.67 -20.20 30.46
CA LYS A 397 -14.82 -21.28 29.93
C LYS A 397 -15.66 -22.26 29.14
N LEU A 398 -15.05 -22.84 28.12
CA LEU A 398 -15.62 -23.88 27.29
C LEU A 398 -14.69 -25.10 27.35
N ALA A 399 -15.27 -26.28 27.49
CA ALA A 399 -14.60 -27.54 27.14
C ALA A 399 -15.43 -28.27 26.08
N THR A 400 -14.75 -28.78 25.07
CA THR A 400 -15.33 -29.57 23.98
C THR A 400 -14.64 -30.92 23.94
N VAL A 401 -15.39 -32.02 24.08
CA VAL A 401 -14.81 -33.35 24.27
C VAL A 401 -15.51 -34.37 23.38
N ASP A 402 -14.74 -35.16 22.62
CA ASP A 402 -15.24 -36.37 21.97
C ASP A 402 -15.30 -37.51 23.00
N LEU A 403 -16.52 -37.83 23.43
CA LEU A 403 -16.76 -38.84 24.45
C LEU A 403 -16.49 -40.27 23.93
N GLN A 404 -16.66 -40.52 22.63
CA GLN A 404 -16.40 -41.85 22.05
C GLN A 404 -14.89 -42.10 21.93
N ASP A 405 -14.12 -41.09 21.54
CA ASP A 405 -12.65 -41.17 21.52
C ASP A 405 -12.11 -41.45 22.93
N LEU A 406 -12.60 -40.76 23.97
CA LEU A 406 -12.24 -41.03 25.35
C LEU A 406 -12.58 -42.46 25.79
N MET A 407 -13.74 -42.99 25.38
CA MET A 407 -14.12 -44.37 25.69
C MET A 407 -13.23 -45.40 25.00
N GLN A 408 -12.73 -45.11 23.81
CA GLN A 408 -11.86 -46.00 23.05
C GLN A 408 -10.43 -45.98 23.61
N THR A 409 -9.91 -44.79 23.91
CA THR A 409 -8.56 -44.58 24.44
C THR A 409 -8.43 -44.99 25.91
N HIS A 410 -9.48 -44.81 26.70
CA HIS A 410 -9.52 -45.12 28.14
C HIS A 410 -10.74 -45.98 28.49
N PRO A 411 -10.73 -47.29 28.18
CA PRO A 411 -11.87 -48.18 28.37
C PRO A 411 -12.29 -48.35 29.84
N ASP A 412 -11.40 -48.07 30.78
CA ASP A 412 -11.69 -48.11 32.22
C ASP A 412 -12.49 -46.91 32.71
N TRP A 413 -12.57 -45.81 31.96
CA TRP A 413 -13.28 -44.62 32.39
C TRP A 413 -14.80 -44.79 32.21
N SER A 414 -15.55 -44.27 33.18
CA SER A 414 -17.02 -44.29 33.13
C SER A 414 -17.63 -42.90 33.05
N HIS A 415 -16.91 -41.85 33.46
CA HIS A 415 -17.43 -40.49 33.53
C HIS A 415 -16.37 -39.45 33.16
N VAL A 416 -16.84 -38.36 32.54
CA VAL A 416 -16.17 -37.06 32.56
C VAL A 416 -16.75 -36.25 33.72
N VAL A 417 -15.90 -35.64 34.54
CA VAL A 417 -16.32 -34.89 35.72
C VAL A 417 -15.86 -33.45 35.69
N VAL A 418 -16.78 -32.55 36.03
CA VAL A 418 -16.58 -31.10 36.05
C VAL A 418 -16.53 -30.64 37.51
N ARG A 419 -15.41 -30.08 37.93
CA ARG A 419 -15.17 -29.56 39.28
C ARG A 419 -15.52 -28.08 39.35
N VAL A 420 -16.23 -27.71 40.41
CA VAL A 420 -16.42 -26.32 40.82
C VAL A 420 -16.07 -26.16 42.29
N SER A 421 -15.07 -25.33 42.58
CA SER A 421 -14.70 -25.00 43.97
C SER A 421 -15.68 -23.99 44.60
N PRO A 422 -15.76 -23.92 45.94
CA PRO A 422 -16.65 -22.99 46.64
C PRO A 422 -16.46 -21.54 46.19
N THR A 423 -17.58 -20.87 45.93
CA THR A 423 -17.60 -19.49 45.45
C THR A 423 -18.89 -18.78 45.85
N LYS A 424 -18.75 -17.50 46.20
CA LYS A 424 -19.89 -16.59 46.47
C LYS A 424 -20.48 -15.96 45.20
N LYS A 425 -19.84 -16.18 44.04
CA LYS A 425 -20.34 -15.67 42.76
C LYS A 425 -21.37 -16.64 42.18
N PRO A 426 -22.38 -16.15 41.45
CA PRO A 426 -23.31 -17.02 40.75
C PRO A 426 -22.57 -17.83 39.70
N VAL A 427 -22.79 -19.15 39.72
CA VAL A 427 -22.20 -20.12 38.79
C VAL A 427 -23.30 -20.66 37.88
N THR A 428 -23.00 -20.66 36.59
CA THR A 428 -23.84 -21.32 35.57
C THR A 428 -23.00 -22.39 34.88
N LEU A 429 -23.58 -23.60 34.74
CA LEU A 429 -23.02 -24.71 33.98
C LEU A 429 -24.02 -25.09 32.90
N ASN A 430 -23.57 -25.11 31.66
CA ASN A 430 -24.34 -25.41 30.47
C ASN A 430 -23.72 -26.67 29.85
N VAL A 431 -24.51 -27.73 29.70
CA VAL A 431 -24.07 -29.02 29.13
C VAL A 431 -24.93 -29.38 27.94
N ASP A 432 -24.29 -29.70 26.82
CA ASP A 432 -24.92 -30.06 25.55
C ASP A 432 -24.26 -31.33 24.98
N ILE A 433 -24.97 -32.46 25.05
CA ILE A 433 -24.49 -33.77 24.61
C ILE A 433 -25.22 -34.17 23.34
N ASN A 434 -24.52 -34.29 22.21
CA ASN A 434 -25.12 -34.65 20.92
C ASN A 434 -24.18 -35.49 20.04
N ASP A 435 -24.69 -35.87 18.87
CA ASP A 435 -23.83 -36.28 17.76
C ASP A 435 -23.16 -35.04 17.14
N TYR A 436 -21.84 -35.04 17.02
CA TYR A 436 -21.06 -33.92 16.48
C TYR A 436 -21.51 -33.53 15.06
N TYR A 437 -21.79 -34.52 14.20
CA TYR A 437 -22.20 -34.26 12.81
C TYR A 437 -23.57 -33.57 12.70
N SER A 438 -24.45 -33.75 13.69
CA SER A 438 -25.74 -33.05 13.74
C SER A 438 -25.61 -31.55 14.03
N ARG A 439 -24.50 -31.14 14.66
CA ARG A 439 -24.19 -29.73 14.99
C ARG A 439 -23.30 -29.04 13.95
N LYS A 440 -22.83 -29.78 12.94
CA LYS A 440 -21.99 -29.29 11.86
C LYS A 440 -22.85 -28.88 10.66
N ILE A 441 -22.70 -27.65 10.17
CA ILE A 441 -23.45 -27.14 9.02
C ILE A 441 -22.48 -26.67 7.93
N ASP A 442 -22.51 -27.33 6.78
CA ASP A 442 -21.75 -26.92 5.61
C ASP A 442 -22.46 -25.77 4.88
N ILE A 443 -21.74 -24.67 4.64
CA ILE A 443 -22.25 -23.45 4.04
C ILE A 443 -21.47 -23.17 2.76
N LYS A 444 -22.17 -22.95 1.65
CA LYS A 444 -21.64 -22.28 0.47
C LYS A 444 -22.09 -20.83 0.53
N PRO A 445 -21.18 -19.88 0.82
CA PRO A 445 -21.58 -18.50 1.05
C PRO A 445 -22.12 -17.85 -0.24
N PRO A 446 -23.11 -16.96 -0.15
CA PRO A 446 -23.68 -16.31 -1.33
C PRO A 446 -22.67 -15.36 -1.98
N ILE A 447 -22.66 -15.28 -3.31
CA ILE A 447 -21.81 -14.31 -4.03
C ILE A 447 -22.31 -12.87 -3.77
N PHE A 448 -23.63 -12.69 -3.79
CA PHE A 448 -24.36 -11.45 -3.54
C PHE A 448 -25.59 -11.70 -2.64
N GLY A 449 -26.02 -10.69 -1.89
CA GLY A 449 -27.19 -10.77 -1.02
C GLY A 449 -26.97 -11.58 0.26
N SER A 450 -28.08 -11.96 0.90
CA SER A 450 -28.12 -12.69 2.16
C SER A 450 -28.73 -14.09 1.99
N MET A 451 -28.22 -15.06 2.73
CA MET A 451 -28.72 -16.42 2.81
C MET A 451 -28.99 -16.79 4.28
N THR A 452 -30.16 -17.34 4.55
CA THR A 452 -30.47 -17.92 5.87
C THR A 452 -29.87 -19.32 5.94
N ILE A 453 -28.98 -19.55 6.91
CA ILE A 453 -28.33 -20.84 7.13
C ILE A 453 -29.25 -21.76 7.94
N LYS A 454 -29.82 -21.23 9.02
CA LYS A 454 -30.75 -21.95 9.89
C LYS A 454 -31.82 -20.98 10.35
N GLN A 455 -33.08 -21.30 10.06
CA GLN A 455 -34.20 -20.44 10.45
C GLN A 455 -34.42 -20.46 11.97
N GLU A 456 -34.34 -21.63 12.58
CA GLU A 456 -34.43 -21.82 14.03
C GLU A 456 -33.47 -22.93 14.49
N THR A 457 -32.64 -22.62 15.49
CA THR A 457 -31.77 -23.59 16.17
C THR A 457 -32.60 -24.50 17.07
N GLU A 458 -32.05 -25.67 17.39
CA GLU A 458 -32.72 -26.59 18.31
C GLU A 458 -32.84 -26.00 19.73
N PRO A 459 -33.91 -26.36 20.47
CA PRO A 459 -34.12 -25.87 21.83
C PRO A 459 -33.02 -26.39 22.78
N ASN A 460 -32.53 -25.52 23.65
CA ASN A 460 -31.44 -25.78 24.59
C ASN A 460 -30.08 -26.14 23.95
N ALA A 461 -29.92 -25.95 22.64
CA ALA A 461 -28.63 -26.17 21.98
C ALA A 461 -27.62 -25.10 22.43
N ILE A 462 -26.40 -25.52 22.72
CA ILE A 462 -25.32 -24.62 23.15
C ILE A 462 -24.25 -24.54 22.05
N TYR A 463 -24.04 -25.59 21.25
CA TYR A 463 -22.94 -25.64 20.30
C TYR A 463 -23.40 -25.83 18.84
N TYR A 464 -22.84 -25.03 17.93
CA TYR A 464 -22.90 -25.27 16.48
C TYR A 464 -21.54 -24.99 15.83
N GLU A 465 -21.23 -25.71 14.75
CA GLU A 465 -20.04 -25.48 13.94
C GLU A 465 -20.42 -25.24 12.48
N LEU A 466 -20.14 -24.04 12.01
CA LEU A 466 -20.42 -23.62 10.65
C LEU A 466 -19.16 -23.82 9.80
N VAL A 467 -19.23 -24.59 8.72
CA VAL A 467 -18.11 -24.82 7.80
C VAL A 467 -18.33 -24.07 6.51
N ILE A 468 -17.56 -23.01 6.30
CA ILE A 468 -17.68 -22.10 5.16
C ILE A 468 -16.78 -22.62 4.04
N LYS A 469 -17.41 -23.17 2.99
CA LYS A 469 -16.74 -23.61 1.77
C LYS A 469 -16.38 -22.41 0.89
N ASP A 470 -15.34 -22.55 0.07
CA ASP A 470 -14.93 -21.58 -0.95
C ASP A 470 -14.53 -20.17 -0.45
N MET A 471 -14.38 -19.98 0.87
CA MET A 471 -13.76 -18.80 1.47
C MET A 471 -12.27 -19.04 1.63
N VAL A 472 -11.48 -18.62 0.64
CA VAL A 472 -10.07 -19.00 0.44
C VAL A 472 -9.14 -17.78 0.34
N PHE A 473 -9.65 -16.64 -0.14
CA PHE A 473 -8.84 -15.45 -0.45
C PHE A 473 -9.13 -14.28 0.50
N VAL A 474 -8.10 -13.48 0.82
CA VAL A 474 -8.20 -12.34 1.75
C VAL A 474 -9.21 -11.25 1.34
N HIS A 475 -9.47 -11.07 0.05
CA HIS A 475 -10.44 -10.08 -0.43
C HIS A 475 -11.91 -10.53 -0.26
N GLN A 476 -12.15 -11.80 0.09
CA GLN A 476 -13.49 -12.31 0.37
C GLN A 476 -13.90 -11.94 1.79
N ALA A 477 -15.09 -11.35 1.92
CA ALA A 477 -15.64 -10.95 3.21
C ALA A 477 -17.16 -11.15 3.26
N TYR A 478 -17.64 -11.55 4.44
CA TYR A 478 -19.04 -11.84 4.74
C TYR A 478 -19.45 -11.27 6.10
N LEU A 479 -20.75 -11.18 6.34
CA LEU A 479 -21.35 -10.79 7.61
C LEU A 479 -22.18 -11.94 8.14
N LEU A 480 -21.90 -12.38 9.36
CA LEU A 480 -22.67 -13.40 10.06
C LEU A 480 -23.59 -12.74 11.08
N TYR A 481 -24.87 -13.03 10.97
CA TYR A 481 -25.91 -12.59 11.88
C TYR A 481 -26.39 -13.79 12.71
N VAL A 482 -26.52 -13.56 14.01
CA VAL A 482 -27.12 -14.52 14.95
C VAL A 482 -28.12 -13.74 15.79
N GLU A 483 -29.39 -13.94 15.50
CA GLU A 483 -30.48 -13.15 16.06
C GLU A 483 -31.43 -14.04 16.85
N PRO A 484 -31.82 -13.65 18.08
CA PRO A 484 -32.81 -14.41 18.84
C PRO A 484 -34.17 -14.34 18.16
N ILE A 485 -34.92 -15.44 18.17
CA ILE A 485 -36.29 -15.47 17.66
C ILE A 485 -37.20 -14.67 18.60
N SER A 486 -38.31 -14.14 18.08
CA SER A 486 -39.30 -13.37 18.85
C SER A 486 -39.87 -14.10 20.08
N SER A 487 -39.81 -15.43 20.09
CA SER A 487 -40.21 -16.30 21.21
C SER A 487 -39.22 -16.30 22.39
N CYS A 488 -38.00 -15.76 22.21
CA CYS A 488 -36.98 -15.68 23.25
C CYS A 488 -37.43 -14.74 24.38
N GLN A 489 -37.80 -15.32 25.52
CA GLN A 489 -38.24 -14.57 26.71
C GLN A 489 -37.09 -13.97 27.51
N SER A 490 -35.84 -14.41 27.28
CA SER A 490 -34.67 -13.89 27.97
C SER A 490 -34.25 -12.53 27.42
N LYS A 491 -34.38 -11.48 28.24
CA LYS A 491 -33.92 -10.12 27.89
C LYS A 491 -32.39 -9.98 27.88
N GLN A 492 -31.68 -10.91 28.52
CA GLN A 492 -30.22 -10.90 28.65
C GLN A 492 -29.67 -12.25 28.21
N TYR A 493 -29.46 -12.39 26.91
CA TYR A 493 -28.75 -13.53 26.33
C TYR A 493 -27.30 -13.15 25.97
N HIS A 494 -26.45 -14.16 25.93
CA HIS A 494 -25.06 -14.02 25.49
C HIS A 494 -24.69 -15.15 24.54
N VAL A 495 -24.33 -14.80 23.31
CA VAL A 495 -23.84 -15.72 22.29
C VAL A 495 -22.41 -15.37 21.98
N SER A 496 -21.53 -16.36 21.91
CA SER A 496 -20.14 -16.21 21.45
C SER A 496 -19.95 -16.86 20.08
N ALA A 497 -19.13 -16.23 19.25
CA ALA A 497 -18.74 -16.75 17.95
C ALA A 497 -17.22 -16.68 17.79
N GLU A 498 -16.61 -17.77 17.34
CA GLU A 498 -15.16 -17.91 17.18
C GLU A 498 -14.84 -18.29 15.74
N PHE A 499 -14.04 -17.48 15.05
CA PHE A 499 -13.65 -17.70 13.65
C PHE A 499 -12.30 -18.40 13.56
N HIS A 500 -12.27 -19.59 12.98
CA HIS A 500 -11.11 -20.46 12.86
C HIS A 500 -10.71 -20.68 11.40
N VAL A 501 -9.41 -20.54 11.11
CA VAL A 501 -8.81 -20.72 9.78
C VAL A 501 -7.80 -21.87 9.85
N PRO A 502 -8.05 -23.01 9.18
CA PRO A 502 -7.23 -24.20 9.37
C PRO A 502 -5.78 -24.06 8.87
N TRP A 503 -5.56 -23.34 7.76
CA TRP A 503 -4.21 -23.13 7.21
C TRP A 503 -3.43 -21.95 7.86
N ALA A 504 -4.06 -21.23 8.78
CA ALA A 504 -3.46 -20.06 9.44
C ALA A 504 -3.63 -20.16 10.95
N GLU A 505 -2.77 -20.97 11.57
CA GLU A 505 -2.80 -21.21 13.01
C GLU A 505 -2.64 -19.90 13.81
N ASN A 506 -3.52 -19.69 14.80
CA ASN A 506 -3.63 -18.45 15.59
C ASN A 506 -3.96 -17.16 14.81
N TYR A 507 -4.55 -17.25 13.61
CA TYR A 507 -5.07 -16.09 12.85
C TYR A 507 -6.58 -15.86 13.10
N GLU A 508 -7.00 -16.09 14.34
CA GLU A 508 -8.40 -16.23 14.72
C GLU A 508 -8.92 -14.99 15.47
N TYR A 509 -10.23 -14.83 15.49
CA TYR A 509 -10.86 -13.77 16.29
C TYR A 509 -12.27 -14.13 16.73
N HIS A 510 -12.71 -13.43 17.77
CA HIS A 510 -13.97 -13.66 18.44
C HIS A 510 -14.94 -12.50 18.22
N HIS A 511 -16.22 -12.82 18.25
CA HIS A 511 -17.31 -11.86 18.37
C HIS A 511 -18.34 -12.38 19.37
N TYR A 512 -19.20 -11.49 19.82
CA TYR A 512 -20.29 -11.85 20.71
C TYR A 512 -21.54 -11.07 20.34
N PHE A 513 -22.68 -11.72 20.48
CA PHE A 513 -24.00 -11.16 20.23
C PHE A 513 -24.74 -11.08 21.57
N THR A 514 -25.25 -9.89 21.87
CA THR A 514 -26.03 -9.62 23.09
C THR A 514 -27.14 -8.63 22.75
N HIS A 515 -28.05 -8.42 23.70
CA HIS A 515 -29.07 -7.38 23.56
C HIS A 515 -28.51 -5.98 23.26
N LEU A 516 -27.29 -5.65 23.75
CA LEU A 516 -26.60 -4.38 23.52
C LEU A 516 -25.76 -4.37 22.24
N LYS A 517 -25.26 -5.53 21.82
CA LYS A 517 -24.38 -5.68 20.65
C LYS A 517 -25.00 -6.67 19.68
N ARG A 518 -25.86 -6.15 18.80
CA ARG A 518 -26.52 -6.89 17.71
C ARG A 518 -25.79 -6.79 16.37
N SER A 519 -24.64 -6.11 16.34
CA SER A 519 -23.87 -5.96 15.10
C SER A 519 -23.39 -7.32 14.58
N PRO A 520 -23.42 -7.55 13.26
CA PRO A 520 -22.96 -8.80 12.68
C PRO A 520 -21.48 -9.02 12.94
N MET A 521 -21.08 -10.29 13.03
CA MET A 521 -19.69 -10.68 13.02
C MET A 521 -19.14 -10.51 11.60
N LYS A 522 -18.05 -9.76 11.47
CA LYS A 522 -17.36 -9.55 10.19
C LYS A 522 -16.46 -10.74 9.92
N LEU A 523 -16.81 -11.59 8.96
CA LEU A 523 -16.04 -12.74 8.53
C LEU A 523 -15.05 -12.32 7.43
N ARG A 524 -13.76 -12.31 7.75
CA ARG A 524 -12.65 -12.00 6.84
C ARG A 524 -11.44 -12.88 7.11
N LEU A 525 -10.69 -13.16 6.07
CA LEU A 525 -9.42 -13.86 6.14
C LEU A 525 -8.27 -12.88 6.31
N PHE A 526 -7.25 -13.30 7.06
CA PHE A 526 -6.00 -12.56 7.18
C PHE A 526 -4.90 -13.13 6.31
N LYS A 527 -4.98 -14.40 5.90
CA LYS A 527 -4.02 -15.09 5.04
C LYS A 527 -4.80 -15.95 4.04
N SER A 528 -4.49 -15.84 2.76
CA SER A 528 -5.08 -16.67 1.72
C SER A 528 -4.59 -18.13 1.87
N ASN A 529 -5.38 -19.11 1.44
CA ASN A 529 -4.97 -20.51 1.52
C ASN A 529 -3.80 -20.78 0.54
N PRO A 530 -2.60 -21.16 1.04
CA PRO A 530 -1.45 -21.39 0.18
C PRO A 530 -1.60 -22.64 -0.71
N ASN A 531 -2.37 -23.63 -0.25
CA ASN A 531 -2.51 -24.96 -0.86
C ASN A 531 -3.82 -25.13 -1.61
N TYR A 532 -4.44 -24.04 -2.07
CA TYR A 532 -5.68 -24.13 -2.83
C TYR A 532 -5.45 -24.80 -4.19
N THR A 533 -5.63 -26.12 -4.22
CA THR A 533 -5.84 -26.93 -5.43
C THR A 533 -7.32 -27.28 -5.51
N LEU A 534 -7.87 -27.35 -6.73
CA LEU A 534 -9.30 -27.62 -6.97
C LEU A 534 -9.80 -28.93 -6.32
N ASP A 535 -8.91 -29.84 -5.94
CA ASP A 535 -9.22 -31.16 -5.36
C ASP A 535 -9.07 -31.25 -3.82
N ALA A 536 -8.53 -30.23 -3.14
CA ALA A 536 -8.29 -30.29 -1.69
C ALA A 536 -9.52 -29.85 -0.86
N SER A 537 -10.51 -30.74 -0.79
CA SER A 537 -11.75 -30.57 0.00
C SER A 537 -11.59 -30.70 1.54
N ALA A 538 -10.35 -30.72 2.07
CA ALA A 538 -10.12 -30.96 3.50
C ALA A 538 -10.14 -29.68 4.36
N ASP A 539 -9.63 -28.55 3.86
CA ASP A 539 -9.36 -27.37 4.69
C ASP A 539 -10.35 -26.24 4.40
N ALA A 540 -11.46 -26.22 5.15
CA ALA A 540 -12.48 -25.18 5.10
C ALA A 540 -12.49 -24.33 6.38
N VAL A 541 -12.78 -23.03 6.22
CA VAL A 541 -12.93 -22.07 7.32
C VAL A 541 -14.09 -22.48 8.22
N ARG A 542 -13.95 -22.32 9.54
CA ARG A 542 -14.97 -22.72 10.51
C ARG A 542 -15.37 -21.59 11.44
N VAL A 543 -16.64 -21.55 11.81
CA VAL A 543 -17.14 -20.68 12.87
C VAL A 543 -17.81 -21.52 13.96
N THR A 544 -17.24 -21.50 15.15
CA THR A 544 -17.85 -22.11 16.33
C THR A 544 -18.81 -21.12 16.96
N LEU A 545 -20.07 -21.50 17.12
CA LEU A 545 -21.10 -20.73 17.80
C LEU A 545 -21.42 -21.37 19.15
N LEU A 546 -21.39 -20.54 20.20
CA LEU A 546 -21.84 -20.87 21.55
C LEU A 546 -23.11 -20.08 21.84
N LEU A 547 -24.25 -20.75 21.83
CA LEU A 547 -25.58 -20.16 21.98
C LEU A 547 -26.00 -20.13 23.46
N ASP A 548 -26.90 -19.20 23.81
CA ASP A 548 -27.55 -19.23 25.13
C ASP A 548 -28.71 -20.23 25.10
N PRO A 549 -28.69 -21.31 25.90
CA PRO A 549 -29.72 -22.35 25.85
C PRO A 549 -31.12 -21.85 26.20
N LYS A 550 -31.27 -20.65 26.80
CA LYS A 550 -32.56 -20.04 27.12
C LYS A 550 -33.34 -19.57 25.89
N CYS A 551 -32.69 -19.47 24.73
CA CYS A 551 -33.29 -18.95 23.51
C CYS A 551 -32.92 -19.78 22.27
N THR A 552 -33.76 -19.70 21.25
CA THR A 552 -33.46 -20.19 19.90
C THR A 552 -33.10 -19.02 18.99
N TYR A 553 -32.30 -19.30 17.96
CA TYR A 553 -31.69 -18.28 17.11
C TYR A 553 -31.92 -18.56 15.63
N THR A 554 -32.04 -17.49 14.87
CA THR A 554 -31.90 -17.49 13.42
C THR A 554 -30.46 -17.15 13.06
N ILE A 555 -29.86 -17.96 12.18
CA ILE A 555 -28.48 -17.80 11.70
C ILE A 555 -28.53 -17.47 10.22
N SER A 556 -27.96 -16.33 9.83
CA SER A 556 -27.89 -15.91 8.42
C SER A 556 -26.51 -15.33 8.10
N ILE A 557 -26.14 -15.42 6.82
CA ILE A 557 -24.87 -14.92 6.29
C ILE A 557 -25.14 -14.03 5.08
N SER A 558 -24.43 -12.91 4.98
CA SER A 558 -24.54 -11.98 3.85
C SER A 558 -23.19 -11.71 3.22
N ALA A 559 -23.15 -11.63 1.89
CA ALA A 559 -22.03 -11.03 1.19
C ALA A 559 -21.93 -9.54 1.56
N SER A 560 -20.70 -9.04 1.74
CA SER A 560 -20.47 -7.67 2.16
C SER A 560 -19.51 -6.93 1.23
N TRP A 561 -20.06 -6.28 0.21
CA TRP A 561 -19.29 -5.60 -0.84
C TRP A 561 -18.33 -4.54 -0.27
N TYR A 562 -18.76 -3.78 0.73
CA TYR A 562 -17.93 -2.73 1.33
C TYR A 562 -16.78 -3.29 2.17
N LEU A 563 -16.94 -4.46 2.79
CA LEU A 563 -15.84 -5.14 3.48
C LEU A 563 -14.87 -5.76 2.49
N ARG A 564 -15.36 -6.33 1.38
CA ARG A 564 -14.49 -6.83 0.30
C ARG A 564 -13.63 -5.70 -0.26
N LEU A 565 -14.25 -4.55 -0.55
CA LEU A 565 -13.53 -3.35 -0.97
C LEU A 565 -12.54 -2.88 0.11
N GLY A 566 -12.93 -2.90 1.38
CA GLY A 566 -12.04 -2.59 2.50
C GLY A 566 -10.81 -3.51 2.58
N GLU A 567 -10.97 -4.82 2.43
CA GLU A 567 -9.85 -5.77 2.42
C GLU A 567 -9.02 -5.65 1.13
N MET A 568 -9.62 -5.29 -0.01
CA MET A 568 -8.86 -4.97 -1.23
C MET A 568 -7.98 -3.74 -1.03
N VAL A 569 -8.53 -2.66 -0.49
CA VAL A 569 -7.74 -1.45 -0.19
C VAL A 569 -6.64 -1.77 0.81
N ARG A 570 -6.95 -2.50 1.89
CA ARG A 570 -5.99 -2.83 2.94
C ARG A 570 -4.78 -3.64 2.44
N ASN A 571 -4.99 -4.60 1.54
CA ASN A 571 -3.92 -5.50 1.09
C ASN A 571 -3.28 -5.05 -0.23
N TYR A 572 -3.97 -4.23 -1.04
CA TYR A 572 -3.55 -3.90 -2.41
C TYR A 572 -3.50 -2.40 -2.71
N SER A 573 -3.68 -1.49 -1.73
CA SER A 573 -3.60 -0.04 -1.99
C SER A 573 -2.25 0.41 -2.52
N SER A 574 -1.15 -0.25 -2.13
CA SER A 574 0.20 0.04 -2.63
C SER A 574 0.32 -0.14 -4.14
N VAL A 575 -0.54 -0.95 -4.75
CA VAL A 575 -0.57 -1.22 -6.20
C VAL A 575 -1.12 -0.04 -7.00
N LEU A 576 -2.01 0.76 -6.41
CA LEU A 576 -2.67 1.87 -7.13
C LEU A 576 -1.66 2.90 -7.63
N PHE A 577 -0.62 3.19 -6.84
CA PHE A 577 0.33 4.24 -7.17
C PHE A 577 1.20 3.90 -8.40
N PRO A 578 1.84 2.72 -8.49
CA PRO A 578 2.49 2.26 -9.73
C PRO A 578 1.55 2.28 -10.95
N TYR A 579 0.28 1.92 -10.76
CA TYR A 579 -0.68 1.91 -11.87
C TYR A 579 -1.02 3.32 -12.35
N VAL A 580 -1.21 4.27 -11.43
CA VAL A 580 -1.36 5.69 -11.75
C VAL A 580 -0.15 6.22 -12.53
N ALA A 581 1.06 5.87 -12.11
CA ALA A 581 2.29 6.26 -12.81
C ALA A 581 2.35 5.68 -14.24
N ALA A 582 2.06 4.39 -14.40
CA ALA A 582 2.02 3.74 -15.72
C ALA A 582 0.93 4.34 -16.63
N ILE A 583 -0.27 4.60 -16.11
CA ILE A 583 -1.35 5.23 -16.87
C ILE A 583 -0.96 6.64 -17.33
N LEU A 584 -0.30 7.41 -16.47
CA LEU A 584 0.19 8.73 -16.81
C LEU A 584 1.27 8.68 -17.90
N LEU A 585 2.19 7.71 -17.84
CA LEU A 585 3.16 7.48 -18.91
C LEU A 585 2.47 7.15 -20.25
N LEU A 586 1.42 6.33 -20.24
CA LEU A 586 0.64 6.04 -21.45
C LEU A 586 -0.05 7.29 -22.01
N ALA A 587 -0.56 8.18 -21.14
CA ALA A 587 -1.08 9.48 -21.57
C ALA A 587 0.04 10.34 -22.20
N THR A 588 1.23 10.37 -21.60
CA THR A 588 2.42 11.04 -22.16
C THR A 588 2.75 10.50 -23.54
N ARG A 589 2.73 9.17 -23.73
CA ARG A 589 2.95 8.53 -25.04
C ARG A 589 1.95 9.02 -26.08
N SER A 590 0.65 9.02 -25.76
CA SER A 590 -0.38 9.50 -26.69
C SER A 590 -0.13 10.97 -27.08
N ASN A 591 0.35 11.80 -26.14
CA ASN A 591 0.75 13.18 -26.42
C ASN A 591 2.00 13.27 -27.30
N MET A 592 3.03 12.42 -27.09
CA MET A 592 4.22 12.39 -27.97
C MET A 592 3.84 12.02 -29.41
N ILE A 593 2.94 11.05 -29.62
CA ILE A 593 2.47 10.66 -30.95
C ILE A 593 1.67 11.80 -31.60
N LYS A 594 0.79 12.46 -30.83
CA LYS A 594 0.00 13.59 -31.36
C LYS A 594 0.88 14.80 -31.70
N LEU A 595 1.90 15.07 -30.90
CA LEU A 595 2.92 16.09 -31.18
C LEU A 595 3.68 15.77 -32.47
N ASN A 596 4.04 14.51 -32.71
CA ASN A 596 4.69 14.07 -33.96
C ASN A 596 3.78 14.27 -35.19
N MET A 597 2.49 13.94 -35.08
CA MET A 597 1.58 13.94 -36.22
C MET A 597 0.96 15.31 -36.53
N HIS A 598 0.73 16.14 -35.52
CA HIS A 598 -0.06 17.36 -35.64
C HIS A 598 0.54 18.58 -34.93
N GLY A 599 1.69 18.45 -34.25
CA GLY A 599 2.29 19.57 -33.51
C GLY A 599 1.47 20.08 -32.31
N MET A 600 0.48 19.31 -31.85
CA MET A 600 -0.44 19.68 -30.77
C MET A 600 -0.43 18.67 -29.62
N CYS A 601 -0.49 19.18 -28.39
CA CYS A 601 -0.58 18.40 -27.15
C CYS A 601 -2.02 18.38 -26.63
N LEU A 602 -2.55 17.18 -26.35
CA LEU A 602 -3.89 17.02 -25.80
C LEU A 602 -3.88 17.18 -24.28
N SER A 603 -5.03 17.57 -23.72
CA SER A 603 -5.25 17.45 -22.28
C SER A 603 -5.14 15.99 -21.83
N VAL A 604 -4.77 15.76 -20.56
CA VAL A 604 -4.59 14.40 -20.01
C VAL A 604 -5.81 13.51 -20.23
N HIS A 605 -7.01 14.07 -20.09
CA HIS A 605 -8.28 13.36 -20.30
C HIS A 605 -8.46 12.93 -21.76
N GLN A 606 -8.19 13.82 -22.71
CA GLN A 606 -8.28 13.52 -24.15
C GLN A 606 -7.20 12.53 -24.58
N ALA A 607 -5.98 12.64 -24.02
CA ALA A 607 -4.89 11.72 -24.29
C ALA A 607 -5.22 10.28 -23.88
N LEU A 608 -5.87 10.10 -22.72
CA LEU A 608 -6.33 8.80 -22.20
C LEU A 608 -7.52 8.21 -22.96
N LEU A 609 -8.32 9.03 -23.66
CA LEU A 609 -9.46 8.59 -24.46
C LEU A 609 -9.13 8.42 -25.95
N CYS A 610 -7.94 8.82 -26.38
CA CYS A 610 -7.51 8.77 -27.78
C CYS A 610 -7.32 7.32 -28.25
N LYS A 611 -7.63 6.99 -29.52
CA LYS A 611 -7.52 5.63 -30.08
C LYS A 611 -6.12 5.01 -29.97
N HIS A 612 -5.07 5.85 -29.96
CA HIS A 612 -3.67 5.44 -29.74
C HIS A 612 -3.40 4.90 -28.32
N SER A 613 -4.38 5.05 -27.44
CA SER A 613 -4.45 4.50 -26.09
C SER A 613 -5.14 3.12 -26.05
N GLU A 614 -5.51 2.49 -27.19
CA GLU A 614 -5.99 1.09 -27.24
C GLU A 614 -4.98 0.08 -26.61
N ALA A 615 -3.72 0.49 -26.44
CA ALA A 615 -2.74 -0.18 -25.58
C ALA A 615 -3.22 -0.37 -24.12
N LEU A 616 -4.15 0.45 -23.61
CA LEU A 616 -4.81 0.30 -22.30
C LEU A 616 -5.52 -1.05 -22.18
N TYR A 617 -6.25 -1.45 -23.22
CA TYR A 617 -6.96 -2.74 -23.24
C TYR A 617 -5.97 -3.89 -23.39
N ALA A 618 -4.96 -3.71 -24.24
CA ALA A 618 -3.92 -4.70 -24.46
C ALA A 618 -3.10 -4.96 -23.17
N ILE A 619 -2.68 -3.94 -22.43
CA ILE A 619 -1.90 -4.10 -21.18
C ILE A 619 -2.72 -4.81 -20.09
N ALA A 620 -4.00 -4.47 -19.94
CA ALA A 620 -4.90 -5.18 -19.03
C ALA A 620 -5.13 -6.63 -19.47
N LEU A 621 -5.27 -6.89 -20.78
CA LEU A 621 -5.44 -8.23 -21.37
C LEU A 621 -4.14 -9.06 -21.33
N PHE A 622 -2.97 -8.43 -21.48
CA PHE A 622 -1.66 -9.07 -21.45
C PHE A 622 -1.19 -9.36 -20.02
N GLY A 623 -1.60 -8.55 -19.04
CA GLY A 623 -1.53 -8.94 -17.62
C GLY A 623 -2.31 -10.22 -17.37
N ILE A 624 -3.52 -10.34 -17.93
CA ILE A 624 -4.34 -11.56 -17.84
C ILE A 624 -3.67 -12.75 -18.55
N ILE A 625 -3.11 -12.56 -19.75
CA ILE A 625 -2.51 -13.64 -20.56
C ILE A 625 -1.15 -14.09 -19.98
N GLY A 626 -0.27 -13.15 -19.59
CA GLY A 626 1.02 -13.47 -18.95
C GLY A 626 0.87 -14.14 -17.59
N MET A 627 -0.22 -13.85 -16.86
CA MET A 627 -0.51 -14.48 -15.58
C MET A 627 -1.32 -15.78 -15.71
N ALA A 628 -2.05 -15.98 -16.82
CA ALA A 628 -2.64 -17.26 -17.18
C ALA A 628 -1.59 -18.34 -17.51
N PHE A 629 -0.41 -17.96 -18.00
CA PHE A 629 0.68 -18.90 -18.30
C PHE A 629 1.50 -19.34 -17.08
N THR A 630 1.41 -18.67 -15.93
CA THR A 630 2.17 -19.00 -14.70
C THR A 630 1.35 -19.72 -13.62
N ILE A 631 0.12 -20.13 -13.93
CA ILE A 631 -0.72 -20.97 -13.06
C ILE A 631 -0.97 -22.29 -13.78
N SER A 632 -0.29 -23.36 -13.38
CA SER A 632 -0.64 -24.67 -13.89
C SER A 632 -1.98 -25.12 -13.29
N ALA A 633 -2.94 -25.38 -14.19
CA ALA A 633 -3.50 -26.71 -14.45
C ALA A 633 -5.01 -26.64 -14.73
N SER A 634 -5.38 -26.21 -15.94
CA SER A 634 -6.54 -26.73 -16.72
C SER A 634 -6.72 -26.06 -18.10
N TRP A 635 -5.65 -25.59 -18.74
CA TRP A 635 -5.78 -25.03 -20.10
C TRP A 635 -5.69 -26.09 -21.21
N TYR A 636 -5.06 -27.25 -20.96
CA TYR A 636 -4.85 -28.30 -21.98
C TYR A 636 -6.11 -29.10 -22.33
N LEU A 637 -6.98 -29.38 -21.35
CA LEU A 637 -8.31 -29.96 -21.60
C LEU A 637 -9.20 -28.99 -22.38
N ARG A 638 -9.04 -27.68 -22.12
CA ARG A 638 -9.73 -26.62 -22.86
C ARG A 638 -9.15 -26.38 -24.25
N LEU A 639 -7.86 -26.60 -24.51
CA LEU A 639 -7.28 -26.45 -25.85
C LEU A 639 -7.81 -27.53 -26.80
N GLY A 640 -7.95 -28.77 -26.31
CA GLY A 640 -8.57 -29.87 -27.05
C GLY A 640 -10.07 -29.65 -27.34
N GLU A 641 -10.79 -29.01 -26.42
CA GLU A 641 -12.16 -28.52 -26.67
C GLU A 641 -12.20 -27.26 -27.54
N MET A 642 -11.17 -26.40 -27.49
CA MET A 642 -11.11 -25.14 -28.23
C MET A 642 -10.93 -25.41 -29.73
N VAL A 643 -10.03 -26.32 -30.11
CA VAL A 643 -9.87 -26.73 -31.51
C VAL A 643 -11.14 -27.41 -32.04
N ARG A 644 -11.89 -28.11 -31.18
CA ARG A 644 -13.14 -28.80 -31.54
C ARG A 644 -14.36 -27.86 -31.62
N ASN A 645 -14.40 -26.78 -30.83
CA ASN A 645 -15.55 -25.86 -30.72
C ASN A 645 -15.36 -24.51 -31.45
N TYR A 646 -14.12 -24.08 -31.75
CA TYR A 646 -13.82 -22.73 -32.27
C TYR A 646 -13.33 -22.70 -33.72
N SER A 647 -13.56 -23.78 -34.49
CA SER A 647 -13.45 -23.74 -35.96
C SER A 647 -14.33 -22.64 -36.58
N SER A 648 -15.46 -22.32 -35.93
CA SER A 648 -16.37 -21.21 -36.26
C SER A 648 -15.85 -19.83 -35.84
N VAL A 649 -14.81 -19.74 -35.01
CA VAL A 649 -14.18 -18.49 -34.58
C VAL A 649 -12.86 -18.23 -35.33
N LEU A 650 -12.20 -19.26 -35.87
CA LEU A 650 -11.07 -19.07 -36.78
C LEU A 650 -11.48 -18.32 -38.06
N PHE A 651 -12.71 -18.54 -38.52
CA PHE A 651 -13.30 -17.87 -39.68
C PHE A 651 -13.38 -16.33 -39.54
N PRO A 652 -13.91 -15.76 -38.44
CA PRO A 652 -13.90 -14.31 -38.23
C PRO A 652 -12.49 -13.74 -38.02
N TYR A 653 -11.51 -14.50 -37.53
CA TYR A 653 -10.11 -14.03 -37.47
C TYR A 653 -9.46 -13.99 -38.87
N VAL A 654 -9.69 -14.99 -39.72
CA VAL A 654 -9.25 -14.95 -41.13
C VAL A 654 -9.99 -13.84 -41.89
N ALA A 655 -11.29 -13.65 -41.63
CA ALA A 655 -12.06 -12.55 -42.21
C ALA A 655 -11.57 -11.19 -41.70
N ALA A 656 -11.21 -11.06 -40.43
CA ALA A 656 -10.63 -9.82 -39.87
C ALA A 656 -9.25 -9.52 -40.46
N ILE A 657 -8.39 -10.54 -40.64
CA ILE A 657 -7.09 -10.41 -41.31
C ILE A 657 -7.28 -9.96 -42.76
N LEU A 658 -8.26 -10.54 -43.47
CA LEU A 658 -8.60 -10.14 -44.83
C LEU A 658 -9.19 -8.73 -44.90
N LEU A 659 -10.07 -8.35 -43.96
CA LEU A 659 -10.67 -7.01 -43.84
C LEU A 659 -9.62 -5.94 -43.50
N LEU A 660 -8.62 -6.29 -42.68
CA LEU A 660 -7.51 -5.40 -42.35
C LEU A 660 -6.53 -5.26 -43.52
N ALA A 661 -6.27 -6.34 -44.27
CA ALA A 661 -5.54 -6.26 -45.53
C ALA A 661 -6.30 -5.42 -46.57
N THR A 662 -7.64 -5.53 -46.63
CA THR A 662 -8.46 -4.67 -47.51
C THR A 662 -8.45 -3.22 -47.04
N ARG A 663 -8.51 -2.96 -45.73
CA ARG A 663 -8.40 -1.60 -45.18
C ARG A 663 -7.04 -0.98 -45.51
N SER A 664 -5.94 -1.70 -45.28
CA SER A 664 -4.60 -1.25 -45.68
C SER A 664 -4.54 -1.00 -47.18
N ASN A 665 -5.16 -1.84 -48.01
CA ASN A 665 -5.24 -1.62 -49.45
C ASN A 665 -6.10 -0.44 -49.85
N MET A 666 -7.22 -0.16 -49.18
CA MET A 666 -8.03 1.02 -49.48
C MET A 666 -7.32 2.32 -49.08
N ILE A 667 -6.61 2.30 -47.95
CA ILE A 667 -5.79 3.44 -47.52
C ILE A 667 -4.64 3.67 -48.51
N ASN A 668 -3.98 2.59 -48.94
CA ASN A 668 -2.89 2.68 -49.92
C ASN A 668 -3.39 3.10 -51.32
N LEU A 669 -4.58 2.63 -51.72
CA LEU A 669 -5.24 3.06 -52.95
C LEU A 669 -5.61 4.55 -52.89
N ASN A 670 -6.06 5.05 -51.73
CA ASN A 670 -6.40 6.46 -51.55
C ASN A 670 -5.17 7.37 -51.57
N MET A 671 -4.05 6.93 -50.99
CA MET A 671 -2.83 7.75 -50.90
C MET A 671 -1.92 7.62 -52.12
N HIS A 672 -1.86 6.45 -52.76
CA HIS A 672 -0.88 6.13 -53.79
C HIS A 672 -1.49 5.57 -55.09
N GLY A 673 -2.83 5.45 -55.18
CA GLY A 673 -3.53 5.06 -56.40
C GLY A 673 -3.37 3.60 -56.84
N MET A 674 -2.70 2.75 -56.05
CA MET A 674 -2.47 1.33 -56.36
C MET A 674 -2.88 0.40 -55.23
N CYS A 675 -3.35 -0.81 -55.57
CA CYS A 675 -3.63 -1.88 -54.60
C CYS A 675 -2.45 -2.86 -54.51
N LEU A 676 -2.06 -3.23 -53.28
CA LEU A 676 -1.03 -4.23 -53.02
C LEU A 676 -1.60 -5.64 -52.97
N SER A 677 -0.76 -6.66 -53.15
CA SER A 677 -1.13 -8.05 -52.84
C SER A 677 -1.40 -8.19 -51.34
N VAL A 678 -2.26 -9.15 -50.94
CA VAL A 678 -2.64 -9.36 -49.51
C VAL A 678 -1.40 -9.53 -48.62
N HIS A 679 -0.35 -10.19 -49.12
CA HIS A 679 0.89 -10.36 -48.38
C HIS A 679 1.66 -9.04 -48.20
N GLN A 680 1.74 -8.21 -49.24
CA GLN A 680 2.39 -6.89 -49.17
C GLN A 680 1.57 -5.89 -48.34
N ALA A 681 0.23 -5.96 -48.37
CA ALA A 681 -0.66 -5.14 -47.56
C ALA A 681 -0.54 -5.43 -46.05
N LEU A 682 -0.23 -6.68 -45.69
CA LEU A 682 0.06 -7.15 -44.32
C LEU A 682 1.50 -6.88 -43.87
N LEU A 683 2.38 -6.39 -44.75
CA LEU A 683 3.75 -5.97 -44.43
C LEU A 683 3.90 -4.44 -44.43
N CYS A 684 2.84 -3.71 -44.77
CA CYS A 684 2.82 -2.24 -44.82
C CYS A 684 2.80 -1.67 -43.39
N LYS A 685 3.39 -0.47 -43.16
CA LYS A 685 3.52 0.19 -41.84
C LYS A 685 2.20 0.27 -41.04
N HIS A 686 1.06 0.23 -41.71
CA HIS A 686 -0.28 0.23 -41.12
C HIS A 686 -0.73 -1.10 -40.48
N SER A 687 0.10 -2.14 -40.51
CA SER A 687 -0.17 -3.49 -39.96
C SER A 687 0.79 -3.91 -38.82
N GLU A 688 1.59 -2.97 -38.29
CA GLU A 688 2.59 -3.17 -37.21
C GLU A 688 2.06 -3.85 -35.94
N ALA A 689 0.74 -3.85 -35.73
CA ALA A 689 0.09 -4.55 -34.62
C ALA A 689 0.42 -6.07 -34.56
N LEU A 690 0.84 -6.71 -35.66
CA LEU A 690 1.23 -8.13 -35.66
C LEU A 690 2.67 -8.40 -35.18
N TYR A 691 3.63 -7.52 -35.47
CA TYR A 691 5.02 -7.68 -35.01
C TYR A 691 5.14 -7.55 -33.49
N ALA A 692 4.31 -6.68 -32.91
CA ALA A 692 4.09 -6.60 -31.47
C ALA A 692 3.69 -7.97 -30.89
N ILE A 693 2.73 -8.68 -31.49
CA ILE A 693 2.23 -9.96 -30.97
C ILE A 693 3.34 -11.04 -30.91
N ALA A 694 4.22 -11.09 -31.91
CA ALA A 694 5.34 -12.03 -31.95
C ALA A 694 6.49 -11.64 -30.99
N LEU A 695 6.86 -10.36 -30.91
CA LEU A 695 7.89 -9.85 -30.01
C LEU A 695 7.46 -9.95 -28.52
N PHE A 696 6.18 -9.69 -28.24
CA PHE A 696 5.60 -9.83 -26.89
C PHE A 696 5.40 -11.30 -26.49
N GLY A 697 5.29 -12.23 -27.44
CA GLY A 697 5.37 -13.68 -27.18
C GLY A 697 6.75 -14.12 -26.69
N ILE A 698 7.83 -13.52 -27.22
CA ILE A 698 9.21 -13.78 -26.80
C ILE A 698 9.50 -13.15 -25.42
N ILE A 699 9.00 -11.93 -25.18
CA ILE A 699 9.11 -11.25 -23.87
C ILE A 699 8.30 -12.00 -22.80
N GLY A 700 7.12 -12.53 -23.14
CA GLY A 700 6.34 -13.41 -22.25
C GLY A 700 7.07 -14.70 -21.89
N MET A 701 7.84 -15.29 -22.81
CA MET A 701 8.72 -16.42 -22.54
C MET A 701 9.93 -16.01 -21.67
N ALA A 702 10.53 -14.84 -21.88
CA ALA A 702 11.62 -14.33 -21.05
C ALA A 702 11.17 -14.04 -19.60
N PHE A 703 9.92 -13.60 -19.38
CA PHE A 703 9.36 -13.37 -18.05
C PHE A 703 9.06 -14.66 -17.24
N THR A 704 9.11 -15.83 -17.86
CA THR A 704 9.05 -17.11 -17.14
C THR A 704 10.39 -17.53 -16.52
N TYR A 705 11.48 -16.85 -16.89
CA TYR A 705 12.80 -16.97 -16.27
C TYR A 705 13.21 -15.58 -15.78
N ILE A 706 12.69 -15.16 -14.62
CA ILE A 706 13.25 -14.00 -13.91
C ILE A 706 14.72 -14.33 -13.65
N PRO A 707 15.69 -13.55 -14.16
CA PRO A 707 17.09 -13.70 -13.80
C PRO A 707 17.23 -13.60 -12.28
N SER A 708 18.01 -14.48 -11.65
CA SER A 708 18.20 -14.51 -10.19
C SER A 708 18.62 -13.16 -9.58
N TYR A 709 19.20 -12.26 -10.37
CA TYR A 709 19.54 -10.90 -9.97
C TYR A 709 18.30 -10.00 -9.73
N LEU A 710 17.19 -10.20 -10.44
CA LEU A 710 15.96 -9.44 -10.22
C LEU A 710 15.22 -9.89 -8.94
N ASP A 711 15.39 -11.14 -8.50
CA ASP A 711 14.91 -11.61 -7.19
C ASP A 711 15.58 -10.87 -6.03
N GLU A 712 16.84 -10.47 -6.17
CA GLU A 712 17.53 -9.68 -5.14
C GLU A 712 16.99 -8.24 -5.04
N ILE A 713 16.49 -7.67 -6.14
CA ILE A 713 15.98 -6.29 -6.22
C ILE A 713 14.49 -6.21 -5.86
N VAL A 714 13.71 -7.25 -6.18
CA VAL A 714 12.25 -7.28 -6.09
C VAL A 714 11.80 -8.27 -5.02
N THR A 715 10.97 -7.82 -4.06
CA THR A 715 10.42 -8.66 -2.99
C THR A 715 9.35 -9.66 -3.48
N LEU A 716 9.72 -10.55 -4.41
CA LEU A 716 8.85 -11.58 -5.00
C LEU A 716 8.29 -12.59 -3.98
N ASN A 717 8.75 -12.54 -2.73
CA ASN A 717 8.24 -13.33 -1.61
C ASN A 717 6.83 -12.93 -1.14
N ASN A 718 6.21 -11.89 -1.72
CA ASN A 718 4.85 -11.48 -1.35
C ASN A 718 3.76 -12.32 -2.05
N GLN A 719 3.38 -13.43 -1.42
CA GLN A 719 2.34 -14.34 -1.93
C GLN A 719 0.99 -13.66 -2.19
N GLU A 720 0.55 -12.72 -1.35
CA GLU A 720 -0.75 -12.07 -1.53
C GLU A 720 -0.76 -11.18 -2.78
N LEU A 721 0.36 -10.52 -3.08
CA LEU A 721 0.51 -9.72 -4.29
C LEU A 721 0.62 -10.60 -5.55
N LEU A 722 1.23 -11.78 -5.45
CA LEU A 722 1.22 -12.79 -6.51
C LEU A 722 -0.20 -13.31 -6.80
N TYR A 723 -0.99 -13.62 -5.77
CA TYR A 723 -2.40 -13.99 -5.94
C TYR A 723 -3.22 -12.87 -6.56
N PHE A 724 -2.98 -11.63 -6.13
CA PHE A 724 -3.62 -10.46 -6.70
C PHE A 724 -3.33 -10.32 -8.18
N GLY A 725 -2.05 -10.38 -8.59
CA GLY A 725 -1.67 -10.33 -9.99
C GLY A 725 -2.42 -11.38 -10.81
N ARG A 726 -2.49 -12.61 -10.30
CA ARG A 726 -3.18 -13.73 -10.94
C ARG A 726 -4.71 -13.63 -11.02
N SER A 727 -5.30 -12.60 -10.42
CA SER A 727 -6.76 -12.45 -10.30
C SER A 727 -7.34 -11.42 -11.29
N LEU A 728 -8.64 -11.49 -11.57
CA LEU A 728 -9.37 -10.45 -12.31
C LEU A 728 -9.40 -9.09 -11.60
N LEU A 729 -8.98 -9.02 -10.32
CA LEU A 729 -8.99 -7.77 -9.55
C LEU A 729 -8.03 -6.72 -10.13
N VAL A 730 -6.97 -7.16 -10.83
CA VAL A 730 -6.03 -6.27 -11.53
C VAL A 730 -6.76 -5.31 -12.46
N VAL A 731 -7.77 -5.80 -13.18
CA VAL A 731 -8.59 -4.98 -14.08
C VAL A 731 -9.39 -3.93 -13.31
N GLY A 732 -10.01 -4.31 -12.19
CA GLY A 732 -10.76 -3.39 -11.35
C GLY A 732 -9.88 -2.29 -10.75
N THR A 733 -8.69 -2.65 -10.25
CA THR A 733 -7.72 -1.68 -9.71
C THR A 733 -7.15 -0.76 -10.77
N TYR A 734 -7.01 -1.26 -12.00
CA TYR A 734 -6.56 -0.46 -13.13
C TYR A 734 -7.57 0.65 -13.47
N TYR A 735 -8.86 0.33 -13.59
CA TYR A 735 -9.89 1.34 -13.80
C TYR A 735 -10.03 2.29 -12.61
N ALA A 736 -9.80 1.81 -11.39
CA ALA A 736 -9.75 2.68 -10.21
C ALA A 736 -8.57 3.66 -10.29
N ALA A 737 -7.37 3.20 -10.66
CA ALA A 737 -6.19 4.04 -10.86
C ALA A 737 -6.42 5.08 -11.97
N MET A 738 -7.08 4.67 -13.06
CA MET A 738 -7.49 5.59 -14.12
C MET A 738 -8.42 6.67 -13.59
N GLY A 739 -9.48 6.30 -12.85
CA GLY A 739 -10.37 7.26 -12.19
C GLY A 739 -9.64 8.21 -11.23
N ILE A 740 -8.63 7.74 -10.50
CA ILE A 740 -7.78 8.58 -9.65
C ILE A 740 -7.04 9.62 -10.48
N VAL A 741 -6.45 9.24 -11.63
CA VAL A 741 -5.79 10.20 -12.55
C VAL A 741 -6.77 11.29 -12.97
N PHE A 742 -8.01 10.92 -13.33
CA PHE A 742 -9.04 11.89 -13.70
C PHE A 742 -9.34 12.89 -12.57
N VAL A 743 -9.57 12.39 -11.35
CA VAL A 743 -9.90 13.22 -10.19
C VAL A 743 -8.73 14.11 -9.78
N VAL A 744 -7.52 13.57 -9.74
CA VAL A 744 -6.30 14.31 -9.36
C VAL A 744 -6.00 15.41 -10.37
N HIS A 745 -6.09 15.13 -11.67
CA HIS A 745 -5.90 16.14 -12.71
C HIS A 745 -6.93 17.27 -12.58
N ALA A 746 -8.21 16.95 -12.38
CA ALA A 746 -9.26 17.96 -12.18
C ALA A 746 -9.03 18.79 -10.90
N ALA A 747 -8.58 18.17 -9.81
CA ALA A 747 -8.25 18.86 -8.57
C ALA A 747 -7.05 19.80 -8.73
N ILE A 748 -6.00 19.37 -9.43
CA ILE A 748 -4.82 20.20 -9.71
C ILE A 748 -5.21 21.39 -10.59
N LEU A 749 -6.01 21.16 -11.65
CA LEU A 749 -6.56 22.26 -12.46
C LEU A 749 -7.36 23.24 -11.62
N ALA A 750 -8.23 22.76 -10.72
CA ALA A 750 -8.98 23.62 -9.82
C ALA A 750 -8.05 24.44 -8.92
N VAL A 751 -7.04 23.81 -8.30
CA VAL A 751 -6.04 24.51 -7.46
C VAL A 751 -5.33 25.59 -8.26
N ILE A 752 -4.87 25.29 -9.47
CA ILE A 752 -4.19 26.24 -10.37
C ILE A 752 -5.09 27.44 -10.70
N VAL A 753 -6.36 27.18 -11.02
CA VAL A 753 -7.38 28.21 -11.31
C VAL A 753 -7.63 29.11 -10.10
N PHE A 754 -7.69 28.55 -8.89
CA PHE A 754 -7.91 29.33 -7.67
C PHE A 754 -6.65 30.06 -7.19
N SER A 755 -5.46 29.47 -7.41
CA SER A 755 -4.19 30.05 -6.99
C SER A 755 -3.80 31.26 -7.83
N SER A 756 -4.14 31.33 -9.12
CA SER A 756 -3.89 32.51 -9.95
C SER A 756 -4.56 33.77 -9.38
N GLN A 757 -5.80 33.65 -8.87
CA GLN A 757 -6.53 34.78 -8.25
C GLN A 757 -5.93 35.25 -6.91
N LEU A 758 -5.30 34.35 -6.15
CA LEU A 758 -4.69 34.62 -4.85
C LEU A 758 -3.25 35.12 -4.97
N ALA A 759 -2.46 34.54 -5.89
CA ALA A 759 -1.07 34.89 -6.13
C ALA A 759 -0.95 36.35 -6.60
N TYR A 760 -1.79 36.81 -7.52
CA TYR A 760 -1.84 38.21 -7.96
C TYR A 760 -2.03 39.20 -6.79
N ARG A 761 -2.95 38.89 -5.86
CA ARG A 761 -3.21 39.72 -4.67
C ARG A 761 -2.09 39.68 -3.63
N PHE A 762 -1.40 38.55 -3.49
CA PHE A 762 -0.29 38.38 -2.55
C PHE A 762 1.00 39.02 -3.08
N PHE A 763 1.27 38.90 -4.38
CA PHE A 763 2.42 39.49 -5.06
C PHE A 763 2.36 41.02 -5.01
N LEU A 764 1.17 41.60 -5.26
CA LEU A 764 0.93 43.03 -5.09
C LEU A 764 1.07 43.47 -3.62
N ARG A 765 0.62 42.70 -2.62
CA ARG A 765 0.75 43.12 -1.21
C ARG A 765 2.17 43.09 -0.66
N ILE A 766 3.03 42.21 -1.16
CA ILE A 766 4.42 42.09 -0.68
C ILE A 766 5.37 43.03 -1.43
N PHE A 767 5.16 43.21 -2.75
CA PHE A 767 6.07 44.00 -3.59
C PHE A 767 5.57 45.43 -3.89
N TRP A 768 4.27 45.71 -3.79
CA TRP A 768 3.71 47.01 -4.15
C TRP A 768 3.72 47.98 -2.96
N ARG A 769 4.91 48.51 -2.65
CA ARG A 769 5.12 49.69 -1.79
C ARG A 769 6.15 50.69 -2.35
N GLY A 770 6.59 50.56 -3.60
CA GLY A 770 7.58 51.46 -4.22
C GLY A 770 7.30 51.71 -5.70
N GLY A 771 7.53 52.96 -6.14
CA GLY A 771 7.13 53.49 -7.45
C GLY A 771 7.88 52.97 -8.69
N GLY A 772 7.50 53.52 -9.85
CA GLY A 772 7.61 52.96 -11.22
C GLY A 772 8.97 52.47 -11.75
N ASN A 773 10.11 52.73 -11.11
CA ASN A 773 11.41 52.16 -11.53
C ASN A 773 11.62 50.69 -11.11
N ILE A 774 10.65 50.09 -10.41
CA ILE A 774 10.70 48.69 -9.95
C ILE A 774 10.06 47.74 -10.97
N ALA A 775 9.10 48.19 -11.79
CA ALA A 775 8.39 47.33 -12.74
C ALA A 775 9.34 46.73 -13.80
N GLU A 776 10.28 47.51 -14.32
CA GLU A 776 11.26 47.07 -15.32
C GLU A 776 12.31 46.10 -14.74
N ASN A 777 12.72 46.34 -13.48
CA ASN A 777 13.60 45.45 -12.70
C ASN A 777 12.88 44.16 -12.25
N VAL A 778 11.57 44.19 -12.03
CA VAL A 778 10.72 43.03 -11.70
C VAL A 778 10.42 42.20 -12.95
N ALA A 779 10.22 42.81 -14.12
CA ALA A 779 10.05 42.11 -15.40
C ALA A 779 11.35 41.37 -15.82
N THR A 780 12.51 42.02 -15.66
CA THR A 780 13.81 41.34 -15.84
C THR A 780 14.09 40.31 -14.74
N GLY A 781 13.64 40.55 -13.50
CA GLY A 781 13.69 39.58 -12.39
C GLY A 781 12.83 38.32 -12.63
N LEU A 782 11.63 38.48 -13.19
CA LEU A 782 10.71 37.39 -13.53
C LEU A 782 11.26 36.49 -14.67
N ARG A 783 12.00 37.06 -15.64
CA ARG A 783 12.67 36.28 -16.70
C ARG A 783 13.86 35.47 -16.18
N LYS A 784 14.58 35.98 -15.18
CA LYS A 784 15.72 35.27 -14.54
C LYS A 784 15.29 34.30 -13.43
N LEU A 785 14.02 34.32 -13.04
CA LEU A 785 13.47 33.53 -11.93
C LEU A 785 13.71 32.01 -12.09
N PRO A 786 13.47 31.37 -13.26
CA PRO A 786 13.70 29.92 -13.41
C PRO A 786 15.17 29.52 -13.21
N ILE A 787 16.11 30.36 -13.65
CA ILE A 787 17.56 30.13 -13.48
C ILE A 787 17.93 30.21 -12.00
N VAL A 788 17.48 31.25 -11.30
CA VAL A 788 17.74 31.43 -9.86
C VAL A 788 17.18 30.26 -9.07
N VAL A 789 15.95 29.83 -9.36
CA VAL A 789 15.32 28.71 -8.65
C VAL A 789 16.08 27.40 -8.93
N THR A 790 16.47 27.13 -10.18
CA THR A 790 17.27 25.94 -10.51
C THR A 790 18.60 25.93 -9.76
N LEU A 791 19.31 27.07 -9.66
CA LEU A 791 20.54 27.18 -8.89
C LEU A 791 20.30 26.94 -7.39
N THR A 792 19.22 27.51 -6.83
CA THR A 792 18.88 27.25 -5.42
C THR A 792 18.55 25.78 -5.16
N MET A 793 17.83 25.12 -6.08
CA MET A 793 17.58 23.68 -6.02
C MET A 793 18.90 22.90 -6.04
N GLY A 794 19.87 23.28 -6.86
CA GLY A 794 21.19 22.66 -6.92
C GLY A 794 22.01 22.77 -5.62
N PHE A 795 21.84 23.85 -4.85
CA PHE A 795 22.44 23.92 -3.50
C PHE A 795 21.67 23.06 -2.49
N ILE A 796 20.33 22.99 -2.62
CA ILE A 796 19.49 22.20 -1.72
C ILE A 796 19.71 20.70 -1.94
N THR A 797 19.94 20.24 -3.18
CA THR A 797 20.21 18.81 -3.46
C THR A 797 21.45 18.29 -2.72
N LEU A 798 22.45 19.15 -2.43
CA LEU A 798 23.60 18.78 -1.61
C LEU A 798 23.23 18.45 -0.16
N SER A 799 22.10 18.97 0.33
CA SER A 799 21.56 18.66 1.65
C SER A 799 20.54 17.52 1.58
N CYS A 800 19.58 17.62 0.66
CA CYS A 800 18.53 16.64 0.41
C CYS A 800 17.92 16.81 -0.98
N GLY A 801 18.01 15.79 -1.83
CA GLY A 801 17.39 15.74 -3.16
C GLY A 801 15.87 15.88 -3.12
N ALA A 802 15.19 15.26 -2.16
CA ALA A 802 13.74 15.34 -2.00
C ALA A 802 13.26 16.75 -1.64
N ALA A 803 14.06 17.53 -0.91
CA ALA A 803 13.76 18.93 -0.64
C ALA A 803 13.83 19.77 -1.91
N ALA A 804 14.80 19.52 -2.79
CA ALA A 804 14.87 20.14 -4.10
C ALA A 804 13.69 19.74 -5.00
N LEU A 805 13.28 18.46 -4.98
CA LEU A 805 12.10 17.99 -5.72
C LEU A 805 10.81 18.67 -5.26
N ALA A 806 10.63 18.87 -3.95
CA ALA A 806 9.46 19.55 -3.38
C ALA A 806 9.45 21.05 -3.74
N LEU A 807 10.59 21.72 -3.63
CA LEU A 807 10.73 23.11 -4.08
C LEU A 807 10.45 23.25 -5.57
N GLY A 808 10.99 22.35 -6.39
CA GLY A 808 10.77 22.32 -7.83
C GLY A 808 9.31 22.07 -8.20
N ALA A 809 8.61 21.18 -7.49
CA ALA A 809 7.18 20.94 -7.71
C ALA A 809 6.34 22.20 -7.42
N ALA A 810 6.65 22.89 -6.31
CA ALA A 810 5.97 24.13 -5.95
C ALA A 810 6.23 25.24 -6.98
N PHE A 811 7.48 25.38 -7.45
CA PHE A 811 7.83 26.36 -8.48
C PHE A 811 7.19 26.03 -9.84
N TYR A 812 7.17 24.75 -10.24
CA TYR A 812 6.56 24.34 -11.50
C TYR A 812 5.04 24.59 -11.49
N ALA A 813 4.36 24.32 -10.38
CA ALA A 813 2.95 24.66 -10.20
C ALA A 813 2.70 26.19 -10.28
N PHE A 814 3.60 27.00 -9.72
CA PHE A 814 3.56 28.46 -9.86
C PHE A 814 3.72 28.90 -11.33
N MET A 815 4.70 28.35 -12.05
CA MET A 815 4.90 28.67 -13.46
C MET A 815 3.67 28.36 -14.32
N ILE A 816 3.06 27.19 -14.11
CA ILE A 816 1.84 26.81 -14.82
C ILE A 816 0.66 27.71 -14.45
N SER A 817 0.55 28.14 -13.19
CA SER A 817 -0.50 29.09 -12.78
C SER A 817 -0.37 30.42 -13.52
N LYS A 818 0.85 30.89 -13.75
CA LYS A 818 1.12 32.07 -14.56
C LYS A 818 0.76 31.85 -16.04
N MET A 819 1.18 30.74 -16.63
CA MET A 819 0.81 30.38 -18.01
C MET A 819 -0.72 30.29 -18.20
N TYR A 820 -1.42 29.78 -17.19
CA TYR A 820 -2.88 29.68 -17.21
C TYR A 820 -3.57 31.04 -17.09
N GLU A 821 -3.03 31.95 -16.27
CA GLU A 821 -3.47 33.34 -16.19
C GLU A 821 -3.30 34.04 -17.53
N ASP A 822 -2.09 33.96 -18.13
CA ASP A 822 -1.81 34.53 -19.45
C ASP A 822 -2.78 34.00 -20.52
N TYR A 823 -3.07 32.70 -20.51
CA TYR A 823 -4.05 32.06 -21.40
C TYR A 823 -5.48 32.56 -21.17
N LEU A 824 -5.94 32.63 -19.91
CA LEU A 824 -7.28 33.13 -19.58
C LEU A 824 -7.44 34.60 -19.95
N GLU A 825 -6.42 35.41 -19.71
CA GLU A 825 -6.43 36.81 -20.10
C GLU A 825 -6.57 36.95 -21.62
N ASP A 826 -5.72 36.27 -22.40
CA ASP A 826 -5.80 36.30 -23.85
C ASP A 826 -7.15 35.75 -24.36
N TYR A 827 -7.71 34.73 -23.72
CA TYR A 827 -9.06 34.23 -24.02
C TYR A 827 -10.15 35.29 -23.73
N VAL A 828 -10.09 35.96 -22.59
CA VAL A 828 -11.05 37.03 -22.23
C VAL A 828 -10.91 38.23 -23.16
N TYR A 829 -9.69 38.65 -23.51
CA TYR A 829 -9.47 39.74 -24.47
C TYR A 829 -9.99 39.38 -25.86
N LYS A 830 -9.87 38.11 -26.29
CA LYS A 830 -10.49 37.61 -27.52
C LYS A 830 -12.02 37.63 -27.43
N LEU A 831 -12.60 37.20 -26.31
CA LEU A 831 -14.05 37.27 -26.10
C LEU A 831 -14.56 38.72 -26.11
N MET A 832 -13.84 39.64 -25.47
CA MET A 832 -14.12 41.08 -25.48
C MET A 832 -13.96 41.68 -26.87
N ALA A 833 -13.02 41.20 -27.69
CA ALA A 833 -12.86 41.60 -29.07
C ALA A 833 -14.02 41.11 -29.97
N ILE A 834 -14.50 39.89 -29.76
CA ILE A 834 -15.68 39.35 -30.46
C ILE A 834 -16.94 40.15 -30.07
N ILE A 835 -17.15 40.40 -28.78
CA ILE A 835 -18.25 41.22 -28.28
C ILE A 835 -18.12 42.65 -28.81
N GLY A 836 -16.91 43.22 -28.78
CA GLY A 836 -16.58 44.55 -29.28
C GLY A 836 -16.83 44.71 -30.78
N SER A 837 -16.47 43.71 -31.60
CA SER A 837 -16.76 43.70 -33.05
C SER A 837 -18.26 43.63 -33.30
N ARG A 838 -19.00 42.80 -32.55
CA ARG A 838 -20.46 42.71 -32.64
C ARG A 838 -21.15 44.03 -32.25
N ILE A 839 -20.67 44.69 -31.19
CA ILE A 839 -21.16 46.01 -30.76
C ILE A 839 -20.80 47.09 -31.79
N CYS A 840 -19.56 47.10 -32.32
CA CYS A 840 -19.10 48.01 -33.38
C CYS A 840 -19.98 47.92 -34.63
N LYS A 841 -20.30 46.70 -35.08
CA LYS A 841 -21.20 46.42 -36.21
C LYS A 841 -22.64 46.89 -35.95
N LEU A 842 -23.11 46.84 -34.70
CA LEU A 842 -24.43 47.35 -34.31
C LEU A 842 -24.50 48.90 -34.32
N PHE A 843 -23.39 49.59 -34.06
CA PHE A 843 -23.33 51.05 -34.06
C PHE A 843 -22.96 51.66 -35.42
N SER A 844 -22.21 50.97 -36.28
CA SER A 844 -21.87 51.46 -37.63
C SER A 844 -23.06 51.41 -38.61
N SER A 845 -24.12 50.67 -38.28
CA SER A 845 -25.33 50.52 -39.11
C SER A 845 -26.31 51.72 -39.05
N LYS A 846 -25.99 52.84 -38.36
CA LYS A 846 -26.89 54.01 -38.26
C LYS A 846 -26.24 55.31 -38.77
N ARG A 847 -26.32 55.56 -40.09
CA ARG A 847 -26.78 56.83 -40.71
C ARG A 847 -26.89 56.69 -42.25
N PRO A 848 -27.82 57.41 -42.91
CA PRO A 848 -28.57 56.88 -44.06
C PRO A 848 -28.44 57.68 -45.37
N LYS A 849 -28.85 57.06 -46.50
CA LYS A 849 -29.68 57.62 -47.60
C LYS A 849 -29.95 56.50 -48.62
N GLU A 850 -31.18 55.97 -48.68
CA GLU A 850 -32.36 56.40 -49.49
C GLU A 850 -32.17 56.16 -51.00
N ASN A 851 -33.11 55.61 -51.79
CA ASN A 851 -34.39 54.90 -51.61
C ASN A 851 -34.85 54.41 -53.00
N SER A 852 -35.39 53.19 -53.11
CA SER A 852 -36.62 52.82 -53.88
C SER A 852 -36.80 51.30 -53.75
N GLU A 853 -37.69 50.85 -52.87
CA GLU A 853 -39.06 50.38 -53.17
C GLU A 853 -39.15 48.87 -52.97
N LEU A 854 -39.76 48.47 -51.84
CA LEU A 854 -40.43 47.17 -51.73
C LEU A 854 -41.56 47.25 -50.68
N LEU A 855 -42.73 46.81 -51.10
CA LEU A 855 -43.91 46.54 -50.29
C LEU A 855 -44.21 45.02 -50.39
N SER A 856 -44.86 44.50 -49.34
CA SER A 856 -45.35 43.13 -49.06
C SER A 856 -44.36 42.23 -48.29
N ILE A 857 -44.50 42.03 -46.96
CA ILE A 857 -45.60 41.50 -46.09
C ILE A 857 -45.59 39.96 -46.02
N ASP A 858 -44.87 39.48 -44.99
CA ASP A 858 -45.43 38.88 -43.77
C ASP A 858 -45.87 37.39 -43.70
N SER A 859 -45.37 36.77 -42.62
CA SER A 859 -46.01 35.80 -41.72
C SER A 859 -46.23 34.32 -42.10
N LYS A 860 -45.76 33.48 -41.15
CA LYS A 860 -46.37 32.27 -40.53
C LYS A 860 -46.83 31.09 -41.40
N ASN A 861 -46.44 29.87 -40.99
CA ASN A 861 -47.35 28.83 -40.46
C ASN A 861 -46.64 27.51 -40.07
N ASP A 862 -46.82 27.11 -38.80
CA ASP A 862 -47.47 25.88 -38.29
C ASP A 862 -47.34 24.48 -38.93
N LYS A 863 -47.17 23.48 -38.02
CA LYS A 863 -47.63 22.05 -38.01
C LYS A 863 -46.87 21.05 -38.90
N GLU A 864 -46.70 19.76 -38.60
CA GLU A 864 -47.07 18.83 -37.51
C GLU A 864 -46.30 17.49 -37.72
N ASN A 865 -46.17 16.70 -36.63
CA ASN A 865 -46.10 15.22 -36.51
C ASN A 865 -44.79 14.38 -36.68
N LYS A 866 -44.40 13.78 -35.53
CA LYS A 866 -44.13 12.34 -35.21
C LYS A 866 -43.05 11.57 -35.99
N GLU A 867 -42.25 10.64 -35.44
CA GLU A 867 -41.93 10.09 -34.11
C GLU A 867 -40.66 9.22 -34.29
N GLU A 868 -39.95 8.94 -33.19
CA GLU A 868 -39.04 7.80 -32.93
C GLU A 868 -37.53 7.75 -33.33
N THR A 869 -36.76 7.46 -32.26
CA THR A 869 -35.46 6.76 -32.15
C THR A 869 -34.13 7.43 -32.55
N LYS A 870 -33.40 7.89 -31.52
CA LYS A 870 -31.93 8.08 -31.52
C LYS A 870 -31.23 6.78 -31.10
N PRO A 871 -30.09 6.43 -31.72
CA PRO A 871 -28.85 6.38 -30.95
C PRO A 871 -27.82 7.38 -31.51
N GLU A 872 -27.24 8.16 -30.62
CA GLU A 872 -26.14 9.09 -30.90
C GLU A 872 -24.84 8.31 -31.14
N SER A 873 -24.40 8.30 -32.39
CA SER A 873 -23.01 8.11 -32.78
C SER A 873 -22.69 9.12 -33.87
N ASN A 874 -21.51 9.75 -33.77
CA ASN A 874 -20.84 10.63 -34.74
C ASN A 874 -20.79 12.11 -34.35
N VAL A 875 -19.77 12.48 -33.59
CA VAL A 875 -19.10 13.78 -33.75
C VAL A 875 -17.61 13.49 -33.90
N CYS A 876 -17.15 13.43 -35.15
CA CYS A 876 -15.81 13.73 -35.63
C CYS A 876 -15.85 13.68 -37.16
N GLN A 877 -16.54 14.64 -37.76
CA GLN A 877 -16.32 15.05 -39.15
C GLN A 877 -16.18 16.57 -39.13
N SER A 878 -14.95 17.07 -39.14
CA SER A 878 -14.67 18.43 -39.57
C SER A 878 -14.77 18.46 -41.10
N LYS A 879 -15.71 19.26 -41.61
CA LYS A 879 -15.80 19.62 -43.01
C LYS A 879 -14.60 20.49 -43.37
N GLU A 880 -13.93 20.14 -44.47
CA GLU A 880 -13.17 21.10 -45.27
C GLU A 880 -14.14 22.04 -46.00
N ASP A 881 -13.56 23.16 -46.45
CA ASP A 881 -14.12 24.26 -47.23
C ASP A 881 -14.77 25.39 -46.41
N THR A 882 -13.96 26.38 -46.02
CA THR A 882 -13.92 27.69 -46.71
C THR A 882 -12.68 28.46 -46.23
N LYS A 883 -11.75 28.79 -47.13
CA LYS A 883 -10.67 29.77 -46.86
C LYS A 883 -11.29 31.10 -46.44
N VAL A 884 -10.90 31.60 -45.27
CA VAL A 884 -10.60 33.00 -44.88
C VAL A 884 -10.54 33.07 -43.34
N ASN A 885 -9.39 33.53 -42.81
CA ASN A 885 -8.97 33.72 -41.39
C ASN A 885 -8.22 32.56 -40.68
N ASP A 886 -7.11 32.07 -41.25
CA ASP A 886 -6.30 30.98 -40.67
C ASP A 886 -5.25 31.38 -39.60
N ASP A 887 -4.92 32.66 -39.41
CA ASP A 887 -3.87 33.05 -38.44
C ASP A 887 -4.38 33.19 -36.98
N HIS A 888 -5.70 33.15 -36.75
CA HIS A 888 -6.31 33.54 -35.46
C HIS A 888 -6.71 32.39 -34.52
N ASP A 889 -7.09 31.22 -35.05
CA ASP A 889 -7.34 30.01 -34.25
C ASP A 889 -6.03 29.27 -33.92
N ALA A 890 -5.03 29.32 -34.81
CA ALA A 890 -3.73 28.64 -34.64
C ALA A 890 -2.97 29.06 -33.37
N ASN A 891 -3.12 30.32 -32.93
CA ASN A 891 -2.41 30.87 -31.77
C ASN A 891 -3.06 30.44 -30.43
N VAL A 892 -4.39 30.24 -30.40
CA VAL A 892 -5.11 29.73 -29.20
C VAL A 892 -4.77 28.26 -28.95
N ASP A 893 -4.71 27.46 -30.02
CA ASP A 893 -4.37 26.05 -29.95
C ASP A 893 -2.90 25.81 -29.57
N GLU A 894 -2.02 26.76 -29.89
CA GLU A 894 -0.60 26.74 -29.49
C GLU A 894 -0.40 26.96 -27.99
N ASP A 895 -1.00 28.01 -27.42
CA ASP A 895 -0.91 28.30 -25.99
C ASP A 895 -1.53 27.19 -25.15
N LEU A 896 -2.67 26.63 -25.60
CA LEU A 896 -3.32 25.50 -24.94
C LEU A 896 -2.47 24.22 -25.04
N SER A 897 -1.82 23.98 -26.17
CA SER A 897 -0.86 22.87 -26.35
C SER A 897 0.34 23.00 -25.42
N LYS A 898 0.91 24.21 -25.29
CA LYS A 898 2.01 24.52 -24.36
C LYS A 898 1.61 24.25 -22.92
N LEU A 899 0.44 24.73 -22.52
CA LEU A 899 -0.13 24.47 -21.19
C LEU A 899 -0.33 22.97 -20.94
N ASN A 900 -0.94 22.24 -21.87
CA ASN A 900 -1.18 20.79 -21.74
C ASN A 900 0.13 19.99 -21.59
N PHE A 901 1.19 20.37 -22.32
CA PHE A 901 2.50 19.74 -22.21
C PHE A 901 3.12 19.96 -20.82
N HIS A 902 3.17 21.20 -20.34
CA HIS A 902 3.72 21.50 -19.02
C HIS A 902 2.87 20.90 -17.89
N MET A 903 1.54 20.83 -18.06
CA MET A 903 0.66 20.09 -17.15
C MET A 903 1.03 18.60 -17.07
N MET A 904 1.30 17.95 -18.21
CA MET A 904 1.76 16.56 -18.23
C MET A 904 3.10 16.41 -17.50
N MET A 905 4.07 17.30 -17.77
CA MET A 905 5.38 17.29 -17.12
C MET A 905 5.29 17.54 -15.61
N LEU A 906 4.40 18.43 -15.16
CA LEU A 906 4.13 18.64 -13.73
C LEU A 906 3.59 17.35 -13.09
N LEU A 907 2.65 16.66 -13.74
CA LEU A 907 2.12 15.40 -13.20
C LEU A 907 3.22 14.33 -13.08
N LEU A 908 4.12 14.21 -14.07
CA LEU A 908 5.27 13.30 -13.99
C LEU A 908 6.19 13.70 -12.82
N TRP A 909 6.47 14.99 -12.66
CA TRP A 909 7.26 15.53 -11.54
C TRP A 909 6.61 15.21 -10.18
N LEU A 910 5.30 15.39 -10.05
CA LEU A 910 4.57 15.13 -8.82
C LEU A 910 4.64 13.66 -8.40
N ILE A 911 4.57 12.71 -9.34
CA ILE A 911 4.78 11.29 -9.05
C ILE A 911 6.18 11.07 -8.45
N ILE A 912 7.23 11.62 -9.08
CA ILE A 912 8.61 11.52 -8.58
C ILE A 912 8.75 12.15 -7.19
N ALA A 913 8.18 13.35 -6.98
CA ALA A 913 8.23 14.03 -5.70
C ALA A 913 7.49 13.23 -4.60
N ILE A 914 6.32 12.66 -4.89
CA ILE A 914 5.51 11.88 -3.94
C ILE A 914 6.27 10.63 -3.47
N VAL A 915 6.94 9.90 -4.37
CA VAL A 915 7.74 8.71 -3.98
C VAL A 915 8.86 9.09 -3.00
N ASN A 916 9.41 10.30 -3.13
CA ASN A 916 10.52 10.78 -2.30
C ASN A 916 10.08 11.59 -1.06
N VAL A 917 8.78 11.77 -0.81
CA VAL A 917 8.26 12.42 0.42
C VAL A 917 8.81 11.81 1.70
N PRO A 918 8.93 10.47 1.86
CA PRO A 918 9.45 9.91 3.11
C PRO A 918 10.90 10.31 3.40
N VAL A 919 11.72 10.47 2.36
CA VAL A 919 13.10 10.96 2.48
C VAL A 919 13.12 12.41 2.97
N LEU A 920 12.26 13.26 2.39
CA LEU A 920 12.08 14.65 2.80
C LEU A 920 11.70 14.77 4.29
N LEU A 921 10.75 13.95 4.75
CA LEU A 921 10.32 13.95 6.14
C LEU A 921 11.43 13.48 7.10
N THR A 922 12.23 12.48 6.68
CA THR A 922 13.38 11.99 7.46
C THR A 922 14.46 13.05 7.58
N TRP A 923 14.76 13.77 6.50
CA TRP A 923 15.69 14.90 6.52
C TRP A 923 15.18 16.03 7.42
N ALA A 924 13.92 16.44 7.28
CA ALA A 924 13.34 17.52 8.09
C ALA A 924 13.41 17.22 9.60
N ARG A 925 13.23 15.95 9.99
CA ARG A 925 13.33 15.50 11.39
C ARG A 925 14.76 15.56 11.94
N ASN A 926 15.75 15.32 11.08
CA ASN A 926 17.16 15.21 11.47
C ASN A 926 17.99 16.46 11.17
N PHE A 927 17.42 17.46 10.51
CA PHE A 927 18.07 18.71 10.12
C PHE A 927 18.80 19.41 11.29
N LYS A 928 18.25 19.33 12.51
CA LYS A 928 18.88 19.90 13.72
C LYS A 928 20.21 19.23 14.10
N TYR A 929 20.36 17.95 13.80
CA TYR A 929 21.54 17.17 14.17
C TYR A 929 22.56 17.12 13.04
N ASN A 930 22.11 16.93 11.81
CA ASN A 930 22.94 16.93 10.61
C ASN A 930 22.20 17.64 9.48
N VAL A 931 22.84 18.65 8.87
CA VAL A 931 22.30 19.40 7.73
C VAL A 931 22.22 18.53 6.46
N PRO A 932 23.29 17.83 6.05
CA PRO A 932 23.20 16.83 4.98
C PRO A 932 22.63 15.52 5.52
N LEU A 933 21.74 14.90 4.75
CA LEU A 933 21.27 13.55 5.06
C LEU A 933 22.37 12.54 4.73
N CYS A 934 22.85 11.79 5.73
CA CYS A 934 24.01 10.90 5.62
C CYS A 934 23.85 9.81 4.53
N HIS A 935 22.60 9.36 4.29
CA HIS A 935 22.23 8.49 3.18
C HIS A 935 20.97 9.02 2.50
N ASP A 936 21.14 9.79 1.44
CA ASP A 936 20.05 10.34 0.64
C ASP A 936 19.78 9.51 -0.63
N THR A 937 18.75 8.66 -0.57
CA THR A 937 18.30 7.85 -1.72
C THR A 937 17.70 8.68 -2.84
N SER A 938 17.30 9.92 -2.54
CA SER A 938 16.74 10.87 -3.51
C SER A 938 17.79 11.78 -4.16
N TYR A 939 19.07 11.69 -3.76
CA TYR A 939 20.13 12.56 -4.25
C TYR A 939 20.28 12.53 -5.77
N ILE A 940 20.34 11.32 -6.35
CA ILE A 940 20.45 11.13 -7.81
C ILE A 940 19.22 11.70 -8.51
N THR A 941 18.02 11.35 -8.02
CA THR A 941 16.76 11.84 -8.58
C THR A 941 16.67 13.36 -8.52
N GLY A 942 16.96 13.98 -7.38
CA GLY A 942 16.94 15.42 -7.19
C GLY A 942 17.96 16.14 -8.08
N SER A 943 19.18 15.59 -8.22
CA SER A 943 20.22 16.16 -9.07
C SER A 943 19.84 16.14 -10.55
N VAL A 944 19.37 14.99 -11.06
CA VAL A 944 18.94 14.86 -12.45
C VAL A 944 17.71 15.73 -12.74
N MET A 945 16.70 15.74 -11.87
CA MET A 945 15.53 16.59 -12.04
C MET A 945 15.88 18.08 -11.99
N THR A 946 16.85 18.48 -11.17
CA THR A 946 17.36 19.86 -11.14
C THR A 946 18.01 20.23 -12.49
N LEU A 947 18.85 19.36 -13.05
CA LEU A 947 19.42 19.55 -14.39
C LEU A 947 18.34 19.65 -15.47
N CYS A 948 17.36 18.74 -15.47
CA CYS A 948 16.25 18.78 -16.42
C CYS A 948 15.40 20.05 -16.28
N SER A 949 15.17 20.54 -15.05
CA SER A 949 14.42 21.78 -14.81
C SER A 949 15.15 23.01 -15.35
N GLY A 950 16.48 23.03 -15.27
CA GLY A 950 17.31 24.07 -15.86
C GLY A 950 17.13 24.17 -17.37
N VAL A 951 16.78 23.08 -18.04
CA VAL A 951 16.50 23.05 -19.49
C VAL A 951 15.03 23.37 -19.75
N ILE A 952 14.10 22.54 -19.26
CA ILE A 952 12.67 22.62 -19.61
C ILE A 952 12.04 23.98 -19.24
N TRP A 953 12.42 24.59 -18.12
CA TRP A 953 11.81 25.84 -17.69
C TRP A 953 12.31 27.06 -18.46
N GLN A 954 13.41 26.94 -19.20
CA GLN A 954 13.98 28.02 -20.01
C GLN A 954 13.57 27.91 -21.49
N MET A 955 13.01 26.77 -21.89
CA MET A 955 12.62 26.50 -23.27
C MET A 955 11.14 26.79 -23.52
N ASP A 956 10.82 27.29 -24.72
CA ASP A 956 9.46 27.29 -25.26
C ASP A 956 9.09 25.88 -25.76
N ALA A 957 8.88 24.97 -24.81
CA ALA A 957 8.46 23.59 -25.05
C ALA A 957 6.92 23.47 -25.04
N PRO A 958 6.30 22.57 -25.83
CA PRO A 958 6.94 21.59 -26.70
C PRO A 958 7.34 22.19 -28.06
N LYS A 959 8.50 21.79 -28.59
CA LYS A 959 8.91 22.16 -29.95
C LYS A 959 8.12 21.37 -31.00
N ARG A 960 7.52 22.07 -31.97
CA ARG A 960 6.82 21.43 -33.11
C ARG A 960 7.82 20.75 -34.04
N ASN A 961 7.41 19.66 -34.68
CA ASN A 961 8.19 18.93 -35.70
C ASN A 961 9.57 18.41 -35.26
N SER A 962 9.79 18.25 -33.95
CA SER A 962 11.03 17.66 -33.48
C SER A 962 11.18 16.20 -33.88
N GLU A 963 12.39 15.84 -34.30
CA GLU A 963 12.74 14.45 -34.54
C GLU A 963 12.62 13.63 -33.25
N TYR A 964 12.45 12.30 -33.41
CA TYR A 964 12.44 11.31 -32.34
C TYR A 964 11.20 11.25 -31.41
N TYR A 965 10.13 12.00 -31.65
CA TYR A 965 8.88 11.82 -30.88
C TYR A 965 8.33 10.38 -30.95
N GLU A 966 8.40 9.73 -32.11
CA GLU A 966 8.01 8.32 -32.30
C GLU A 966 8.91 7.36 -31.49
N ALA A 967 10.22 7.64 -31.44
CA ALA A 967 11.17 6.84 -30.67
C ALA A 967 10.91 6.94 -29.15
N VAL A 968 10.69 8.17 -28.64
CA VAL A 968 10.31 8.40 -27.23
C VAL A 968 8.99 7.70 -26.91
N ALA A 969 7.98 7.83 -27.78
CA ALA A 969 6.70 7.15 -27.63
C ALA A 969 6.82 5.61 -27.56
N ASN A 970 7.75 5.03 -28.31
CA ASN A 970 8.02 3.59 -28.30
C ASN A 970 8.78 3.13 -27.05
N ILE A 971 9.70 3.94 -26.51
CA ILE A 971 10.43 3.66 -25.25
C ILE A 971 9.48 3.69 -24.04
N ILE A 972 8.43 4.52 -24.06
CA ILE A 972 7.48 4.62 -22.95
C ILE A 972 6.73 3.30 -22.70
N ILE A 973 6.47 2.49 -23.74
CA ILE A 973 5.73 1.22 -23.62
C ILE A 973 6.43 0.22 -22.68
N PRO A 974 7.67 -0.22 -22.93
CA PRO A 974 8.35 -1.19 -22.06
C PRO A 974 8.53 -0.66 -20.64
N ILE A 975 8.82 0.63 -20.44
CA ILE A 975 8.93 1.22 -19.10
C ILE A 975 7.57 1.19 -18.36
N SER A 976 6.47 1.49 -19.05
CA SER A 976 5.12 1.42 -18.47
C SER A 976 4.76 -0.02 -18.07
N ILE A 977 5.16 -1.02 -18.87
CA ILE A 977 4.98 -2.45 -18.55
C ILE A 977 5.79 -2.84 -17.31
N ILE A 978 7.06 -2.43 -17.24
CA ILE A 978 7.94 -2.70 -16.09
C ILE A 978 7.35 -2.10 -14.81
N ILE A 979 6.89 -0.84 -14.85
CA ILE A 979 6.25 -0.17 -13.72
C ILE A 979 4.94 -0.88 -13.32
N PHE A 980 4.13 -1.29 -14.30
CA PHE A 980 2.87 -1.98 -14.03
C PHE A 980 3.08 -3.36 -13.37
N VAL A 981 4.08 -4.13 -13.82
CA VAL A 981 4.33 -5.48 -13.32
C VAL A 981 5.15 -5.48 -12.02
N LEU A 982 6.23 -4.70 -11.97
CA LEU A 982 7.21 -4.75 -10.87
C LEU A 982 7.08 -3.61 -9.87
N GLY A 983 6.50 -2.47 -10.26
CA GLY A 983 6.24 -1.35 -9.36
C GLY A 983 5.42 -1.69 -8.10
N PRO A 984 4.44 -2.63 -8.15
CA PRO A 984 3.73 -3.08 -6.96
C PRO A 984 4.61 -3.68 -5.85
N PHE A 985 5.78 -4.21 -6.19
CA PHE A 985 6.71 -4.83 -5.26
C PHE A 985 7.77 -3.86 -4.73
N THR A 986 8.06 -2.78 -5.47
CA THR A 986 9.01 -1.74 -5.06
C THR A 986 8.75 -0.39 -5.74
N MET A 987 8.63 0.66 -4.94
CA MET A 987 8.43 2.03 -5.44
C MET A 987 9.68 2.62 -6.09
N THR A 988 10.84 2.01 -5.87
CA THR A 988 12.10 2.40 -6.50
C THR A 988 12.04 2.28 -8.03
N ILE A 989 11.35 1.26 -8.55
CA ILE A 989 11.13 1.09 -10.00
C ILE A 989 10.27 2.23 -10.56
N VAL A 990 9.26 2.67 -9.82
CA VAL A 990 8.44 3.83 -10.20
C VAL A 990 9.31 5.09 -10.24
N ASN A 991 10.11 5.34 -9.20
CA ASN A 991 10.98 6.52 -9.12
C ASN A 991 11.93 6.63 -10.32
N TYR A 992 12.73 5.59 -10.57
CA TYR A 992 13.74 5.62 -11.65
C TYR A 992 13.13 5.47 -13.04
N GLY A 993 12.04 4.71 -13.21
CA GLY A 993 11.35 4.61 -14.49
C GLY A 993 10.74 5.94 -14.94
N MET A 994 10.13 6.69 -14.00
CA MET A 994 9.60 8.03 -14.27
C MET A 994 10.72 9.04 -14.53
N LEU A 995 11.80 8.99 -13.75
CA LEU A 995 13.00 9.82 -13.95
C LEU A 995 13.57 9.61 -15.36
N PHE A 996 13.73 8.36 -15.79
CA PHE A 996 14.28 8.02 -17.10
C PHE A 996 13.46 8.61 -18.25
N ILE A 997 12.13 8.47 -18.22
CA ILE A 997 11.26 9.06 -19.26
C ILE A 997 11.31 10.59 -19.22
N PHE A 998 11.28 11.20 -18.03
CA PHE A 998 11.38 12.66 -17.90
C PHE A 998 12.69 13.19 -18.50
N THR A 999 13.81 12.53 -18.23
CA THR A 999 15.13 12.87 -18.79
C THR A 999 15.15 12.69 -20.30
N ILE A 1000 14.61 11.59 -20.84
CA ILE A 1000 14.54 11.36 -22.29
C ILE A 1000 13.72 12.46 -22.98
N ILE A 1001 12.58 12.85 -22.42
CA ILE A 1001 11.77 13.95 -22.97
C ILE A 1001 12.60 15.24 -22.95
N THR A 1002 13.28 15.55 -21.83
CA THR A 1002 14.15 16.73 -21.71
C THR A 1002 15.24 16.74 -22.77
N VAL A 1003 15.96 15.63 -22.93
CA VAL A 1003 17.06 15.46 -23.88
C VAL A 1003 16.55 15.58 -25.32
N GLN A 1004 15.41 14.96 -25.64
CA GLN A 1004 14.80 15.06 -26.95
C GLN A 1004 14.40 16.50 -27.29
N GLN A 1005 13.85 17.26 -26.34
CA GLN A 1005 13.56 18.67 -26.55
C GLN A 1005 14.83 19.51 -26.75
N LEU A 1006 15.93 19.17 -26.06
CA LEU A 1006 17.23 19.87 -26.19
C LEU A 1006 17.92 19.60 -27.54
N PHE A 1007 17.89 18.36 -28.05
CA PHE A 1007 18.48 18.01 -29.35
C PHE A 1007 17.91 18.80 -30.52
N HIS A 1008 16.64 19.23 -30.44
CA HIS A 1008 16.03 20.11 -31.43
C HIS A 1008 16.78 21.44 -31.59
N LEU A 1009 17.21 22.06 -30.48
CA LEU A 1009 17.89 23.36 -30.51
C LEU A 1009 19.26 23.28 -31.21
N TYR A 1010 20.00 22.20 -30.93
CA TYR A 1010 21.32 21.99 -31.52
C TYR A 1010 21.27 21.79 -33.05
N TYR A 1011 20.22 21.12 -33.55
CA TYR A 1011 20.07 20.86 -34.98
C TYR A 1011 19.51 22.07 -35.75
N ASP A 1012 18.57 22.82 -35.16
CA ASP A 1012 18.04 24.05 -35.76
C ASP A 1012 19.15 25.12 -35.88
N GLU A 1013 19.98 25.28 -34.85
CA GLU A 1013 21.12 26.22 -34.85
C GLU A 1013 22.17 25.83 -35.91
N LYS A 1014 22.38 24.52 -36.12
CA LYS A 1014 23.30 24.00 -37.14
C LYS A 1014 22.76 24.13 -38.57
N ASN A 1015 21.46 23.93 -38.78
CA ASN A 1015 20.82 24.11 -40.09
C ASN A 1015 20.72 25.60 -40.49
N VAL A 1016 20.60 26.52 -39.52
CA VAL A 1016 20.67 27.96 -39.77
C VAL A 1016 22.10 28.39 -40.15
N MET A 1017 23.14 27.83 -39.51
CA MET A 1017 24.53 28.13 -39.87
C MET A 1017 24.96 27.57 -41.24
N VAL A 1018 24.44 26.41 -41.66
CA VAL A 1018 24.75 25.83 -42.98
C VAL A 1018 24.14 26.65 -44.13
N ASN A 1019 22.96 27.27 -43.93
CA ASN A 1019 22.32 28.08 -44.97
C ASN A 1019 22.97 29.47 -45.18
N ASP A 1020 23.75 29.98 -44.21
CA ASP A 1020 24.48 31.24 -44.35
C ASP A 1020 25.85 31.08 -45.04
N ASP A 1021 26.42 29.87 -45.04
CA ASP A 1021 27.69 29.56 -45.71
C ASP A 1021 27.52 29.23 -47.21
N ASP A 1022 26.35 28.71 -47.63
CA ASP A 1022 26.05 28.38 -49.03
C ASP A 1022 25.78 29.62 -49.93
N VAL A 1023 25.72 30.83 -49.37
CA VAL A 1023 25.52 32.08 -50.14
C VAL A 1023 26.86 32.78 -50.48
N LYS A 1024 28.00 32.32 -49.93
CA LYS A 1024 29.30 33.00 -50.11
C LYS A 1024 30.33 32.28 -50.99
N GLU A 1025 30.04 31.08 -51.48
CA GLU A 1025 30.99 30.30 -52.30
C GLU A 1025 30.52 29.97 -53.73
N ALA A 1026 29.48 30.65 -54.23
CA ALA A 1026 28.99 30.49 -55.61
C ALA A 1026 29.54 31.53 -56.61
N ASP A 1027 30.58 32.29 -56.24
CA ASP A 1027 31.23 33.29 -57.10
C ASP A 1027 32.74 33.06 -57.22
N ALA A 1028 33.15 31.82 -57.47
CA ALA A 1028 34.51 31.52 -57.91
C ALA A 1028 34.56 30.28 -58.83
N SER A 1029 34.49 30.55 -60.13
CA SER A 1029 35.06 29.75 -61.22
C SER A 1029 34.39 28.42 -61.60
N LYS A 1030 33.51 28.54 -62.61
CA LYS A 1030 33.49 27.63 -63.77
C LYS A 1030 34.91 27.41 -64.30
N LEU A 1031 35.44 26.19 -64.26
CA LEU A 1031 36.07 25.56 -65.43
C LEU A 1031 36.34 24.05 -65.23
N SER A 1032 36.03 23.31 -66.30
CA SER A 1032 36.62 22.03 -66.73
C SER A 1032 36.22 20.71 -66.04
N SER A 1033 35.33 20.02 -66.78
CA SER A 1033 35.53 18.70 -67.41
C SER A 1033 35.39 17.41 -66.60
N ALA A 1034 34.41 16.64 -67.09
CA ALA A 1034 34.10 15.23 -66.86
C ALA A 1034 35.29 14.26 -66.98
N SER A 1035 35.28 13.21 -66.17
CA SER A 1035 35.33 11.80 -66.64
C SER A 1035 35.29 10.77 -65.49
N VAL A 1036 34.38 9.79 -65.65
CA VAL A 1036 34.64 8.33 -65.59
C VAL A 1036 34.76 7.60 -64.22
N LEU A 1037 33.77 6.71 -64.04
CA LEU A 1037 33.72 5.32 -63.53
C LEU A 1037 34.24 4.88 -62.15
N ASN A 1038 33.27 4.28 -61.43
CA ASN A 1038 33.24 2.97 -60.73
C ASN A 1038 34.17 2.62 -59.55
N ASN A 1039 33.45 2.16 -58.51
CA ASN A 1039 33.63 0.95 -57.72
C ASN A 1039 34.40 0.95 -56.39
N ASP A 1040 33.65 0.40 -55.41
CA ASP A 1040 34.04 -0.61 -54.41
C ASP A 1040 34.67 -0.20 -53.06
N LYS A 1041 33.87 -0.50 -52.03
CA LYS A 1041 34.14 -1.37 -50.86
C LYS A 1041 34.89 -0.85 -49.61
N ASN A 1042 34.16 -1.09 -48.51
CA ASN A 1042 34.52 -1.77 -47.26
C ASN A 1042 35.24 -1.04 -46.11
N GLU A 1043 34.62 -1.24 -44.92
CA GLU A 1043 35.22 -1.68 -43.64
C GLU A 1043 36.17 -0.70 -42.92
N THR A 1044 36.27 -0.59 -41.59
CA THR A 1044 35.48 -0.92 -40.39
C THR A 1044 36.25 -0.26 -39.23
N ASN A 1045 35.55 -0.02 -38.12
CA ASN A 1045 36.03 -0.10 -36.73
C ASN A 1045 36.82 1.03 -36.04
N ASP A 1046 36.29 1.32 -34.84
CA ASP A 1046 36.94 1.45 -33.52
C ASP A 1046 37.93 2.62 -33.28
N GLU A 1047 38.03 3.24 -32.11
CA GLU A 1047 37.41 3.16 -30.78
C GLU A 1047 37.95 4.37 -29.96
N THR A 1048 37.26 4.72 -28.86
CA THR A 1048 37.77 5.27 -27.56
C THR A 1048 38.43 6.66 -27.48
N GLU A 1049 37.86 7.58 -26.68
CA GLU A 1049 38.26 8.01 -25.30
C GLU A 1049 39.54 8.88 -25.27
N GLU A 1050 39.77 9.91 -24.45
CA GLU A 1050 39.18 10.44 -23.22
C GLU A 1050 39.86 11.81 -22.93
N LYS A 1051 39.22 12.65 -22.07
CA LYS A 1051 39.82 13.64 -21.13
C LYS A 1051 40.58 14.87 -21.68
N SER A 1052 40.73 16.01 -20.98
CA SER A 1052 40.02 16.77 -19.93
C SER A 1052 40.93 17.96 -19.56
N GLU A 1053 40.36 19.14 -19.22
CA GLU A 1053 40.97 20.27 -18.45
C GLU A 1053 42.08 21.11 -19.14
N LYS A 1054 42.28 22.43 -18.96
CA LYS A 1054 41.69 23.52 -18.14
C LYS A 1054 42.25 24.89 -18.62
N ALA A 1055 41.48 25.96 -18.34
CA ALA A 1055 41.85 27.38 -18.09
C ALA A 1055 42.47 28.23 -19.24
N ASN A 1056 41.81 29.26 -19.78
CA ASN A 1056 41.41 30.61 -19.29
C ASN A 1056 42.47 31.70 -19.51
N GLU A 1057 42.13 32.68 -20.38
CA GLU A 1057 42.51 34.11 -20.48
C GLU A 1057 42.32 34.51 -21.96
N THR A 1058 41.70 35.61 -22.41
CA THR A 1058 41.08 36.81 -21.84
C THR A 1058 40.25 37.48 -22.95
N GLN A 1059 39.30 38.34 -22.57
CA GLN A 1059 38.67 39.43 -23.35
C GLN A 1059 37.54 39.10 -24.36
N SER A 1060 36.31 39.33 -23.88
CA SER A 1060 35.17 39.89 -24.61
C SER A 1060 35.48 41.36 -25.01
N GLU A 1061 34.79 42.09 -25.86
CA GLU A 1061 33.55 41.94 -26.64
C GLU A 1061 33.55 43.16 -27.58
N LYS A 1062 33.17 42.98 -28.83
CA LYS A 1062 32.76 44.07 -29.72
C LYS A 1062 31.41 43.67 -30.28
N GLU A 1063 30.45 44.60 -30.29
CA GLU A 1063 29.89 45.17 -31.52
C GLU A 1063 28.55 45.85 -31.25
N LYS A 1064 28.48 47.14 -31.61
CA LYS A 1064 27.31 47.81 -32.17
C LYS A 1064 27.67 49.24 -32.51
N SER A 1065 27.62 49.58 -33.80
CA SER A 1065 26.97 50.79 -34.33
C SER A 1065 27.36 51.04 -35.79
N ASN A 1066 26.34 51.35 -36.62
CA ASN A 1066 26.28 52.45 -37.61
C ASN A 1066 27.27 52.41 -38.79
N ASN A 1067 27.01 52.87 -40.01
CA ASN A 1067 25.97 53.57 -40.79
C ASN A 1067 26.28 53.16 -42.27
N SER A 1068 25.53 53.38 -43.35
CA SER A 1068 25.13 54.66 -43.95
C SER A 1068 24.76 54.42 -45.44
N TYR A 1069 23.77 55.15 -45.98
CA TYR A 1069 23.55 55.62 -47.38
C TYR A 1069 23.56 54.61 -48.55
N ALA A 1070 22.43 54.38 -49.24
CA ALA A 1070 21.89 55.10 -50.44
C ALA A 1070 22.12 54.24 -51.71
N ASP A 1071 21.30 54.15 -52.76
CA ASP A 1071 20.15 54.90 -53.30
C ASP A 1071 19.40 53.97 -54.31
N GLU A 1072 18.28 54.47 -54.88
CA GLU A 1072 17.58 54.08 -56.13
C GLU A 1072 16.23 53.31 -56.08
N ARG A 1073 15.17 54.11 -55.85
CA ARG A 1073 13.96 54.38 -56.68
C ARG A 1073 13.10 53.28 -57.35
N LEU A 1074 11.79 53.43 -57.02
CA LEU A 1074 10.56 53.46 -57.85
C LEU A 1074 9.90 52.16 -58.35
N ASN A 1075 8.75 51.81 -57.76
CA ASN A 1075 7.41 52.06 -58.36
C ASN A 1075 6.29 51.81 -57.34
N GLU A 1076 5.36 52.77 -57.24
CA GLU A 1076 4.19 52.79 -56.35
C GLU A 1076 2.96 52.14 -56.99
N ASP A 1077 2.17 51.40 -56.20
CA ASP A 1077 0.76 51.08 -56.48
C ASP A 1077 -0.10 51.30 -55.21
N VAL A 1078 -1.35 51.73 -55.43
CA VAL A 1078 -2.31 52.45 -54.55
C VAL A 1078 -3.14 51.53 -53.60
N PRO A 1079 -3.69 52.00 -52.45
CA PRO A 1079 -4.30 51.17 -51.39
C PRO A 1079 -5.84 51.12 -51.37
N ASP A 1080 -6.43 49.99 -50.93
CA ASP A 1080 -7.89 49.82 -50.68
C ASP A 1080 -8.26 49.62 -49.19
N GLU A 1081 -9.23 50.45 -48.77
CA GLU A 1081 -10.22 50.46 -47.66
C GLU A 1081 -9.95 49.83 -46.26
N CYS A 1082 -10.02 50.70 -45.23
CA CYS A 1082 -9.98 50.39 -43.80
C CYS A 1082 -11.32 49.87 -43.23
N ASN A 1083 -11.41 48.58 -42.86
CA ASN A 1083 -12.50 48.08 -42.02
C ASN A 1083 -12.21 48.32 -40.52
N VAL A 1084 -12.96 49.23 -39.89
CA VAL A 1084 -12.74 49.66 -38.49
C VAL A 1084 -13.21 48.61 -37.48
N CYS A 1085 -14.11 47.70 -37.86
CA CYS A 1085 -14.69 46.70 -36.94
C CYS A 1085 -14.04 45.29 -37.05
N ASP A 1086 -12.81 45.20 -37.57
CA ASP A 1086 -12.05 43.95 -37.67
C ASP A 1086 -11.65 43.40 -36.27
N GLU A 1087 -11.89 42.11 -36.05
CA GLU A 1087 -11.69 41.43 -34.76
C GLU A 1087 -10.21 41.46 -34.34
N ASN A 1088 -9.29 41.36 -35.30
CA ASN A 1088 -7.85 41.32 -35.06
C ASN A 1088 -7.31 42.69 -34.68
N ARG A 1089 -7.86 43.74 -35.31
CA ARG A 1089 -7.58 45.13 -34.97
C ARG A 1089 -8.14 45.49 -33.60
N ILE A 1090 -9.36 45.06 -33.27
CA ILE A 1090 -9.99 45.30 -31.96
C ILE A 1090 -9.24 44.53 -30.86
N TYR A 1091 -8.83 43.28 -31.10
CA TYR A 1091 -7.96 42.51 -30.20
C TYR A 1091 -6.62 43.21 -29.97
N LYS A 1092 -5.95 43.68 -31.04
CA LYS A 1092 -4.72 44.49 -30.92
C LYS A 1092 -4.95 45.81 -30.18
N VAL A 1093 -6.12 46.44 -30.33
CA VAL A 1093 -6.48 47.67 -29.60
C VAL A 1093 -6.69 47.38 -28.12
N PHE A 1094 -7.41 46.32 -27.73
CA PHE A 1094 -7.56 45.92 -26.32
C PHE A 1094 -6.22 45.53 -25.70
N LYS A 1095 -5.37 44.80 -26.44
CA LYS A 1095 -4.00 44.44 -26.02
C LYS A 1095 -3.09 45.66 -25.87
N ASN A 1096 -3.15 46.61 -26.79
CA ASN A 1096 -2.41 47.88 -26.72
C ASN A 1096 -2.97 48.83 -25.64
N LEU A 1097 -4.27 48.79 -25.37
CA LEU A 1097 -4.91 49.51 -24.26
C LEU A 1097 -4.44 48.92 -22.93
N ARG A 1098 -4.30 47.60 -22.80
CA ARG A 1098 -3.66 46.97 -21.65
C ARG A 1098 -2.23 47.48 -21.48
N ASP A 1099 -1.40 47.41 -22.51
CA ASP A 1099 0.01 47.84 -22.44
C ASP A 1099 0.13 49.33 -22.05
N LYS A 1100 -0.86 50.14 -22.46
CA LYS A 1100 -0.98 51.54 -22.01
C LYS A 1100 -1.53 51.69 -20.60
N PHE A 1101 -2.55 50.94 -20.18
CA PHE A 1101 -3.11 51.02 -18.82
C PHE A 1101 -2.17 50.43 -17.77
N SER A 1102 -1.38 49.41 -18.09
CA SER A 1102 -0.27 48.96 -17.25
C SER A 1102 0.79 50.06 -17.11
N SER A 1103 1.07 50.81 -18.18
CA SER A 1103 1.99 51.96 -18.11
C SER A 1103 1.41 53.22 -17.43
N VAL A 1104 0.08 53.32 -17.28
CA VAL A 1104 -0.61 54.47 -16.68
C VAL A 1104 -0.92 54.27 -15.20
N ASN A 1105 -0.96 53.02 -14.70
CA ASN A 1105 -0.89 52.74 -13.26
C ASN A 1105 0.53 52.87 -12.68
N ASP A 1106 1.53 53.16 -13.53
CA ASP A 1106 2.93 53.42 -13.19
C ASP A 1106 3.29 54.93 -13.22
N MET A 1107 2.29 55.82 -13.12
CA MET A 1107 2.50 57.27 -12.97
C MET A 1107 1.94 57.82 -11.65
#